data_AF-A0A6N8WVV6-F1
#
_entry.id   AF-A0A6N8WVV6-F1
#
_cell.length_a   1.000
_cell.length_b   1.000
_cell.length_c   1.000
_cell.angle_alpha   90.00
_cell.angle_beta   90.00
_cell.angle_gamma   90.00
#
_symmetry.space_group_name_H-M   'P 1'
#
loop_
_entity.id
_entity.type
_entity.pdbx_description
1 polymer ?
#
loop_
_entity_poly.entity_id
_entity_poly.type
_entity_poly.pdbx_seq_one_letter_code
_entity_poly.pdbx_strand_id
1 'polypeptide(L)'
;MLDLWRSPEDAGDPVGCLATTYTFHPGLFDEQCLARFLEIESEPNREDLAFLLERETRLGSVYAGVLVDHTQAGVEHSLRWDVLPVRVRAGKQHAKITLLSWTRRLRIIVASANLTEAGYRSNFEVAAAVDMSPDDADFSMLGDAVTFLRRLVSFVPGAADDPPEVQRLRAFLDQVERQTGGWRRPRRGGKVRQQLVFTLPTPRDAAERAPCSLEDAMAACRKRGWSPTEARVASPFFDHDDGDADHSQVTGALCKRLGRRMTRRVTFCVPAQPDGGPSAVPRLMAPRSLVRTAEKYQARVVVEMLPHEDHEKNSRPWHAKMLTLRAEDYSALMIGSSNFTCAGMGVTPHRHAEANLLTLVDRREAYGREAGRLEAIWPEMEVVMDPDAAEWLGAKLEEEDEQATTALLPLGFLSATYRAGEVRQIILRLDPAHLPADWRVHACGRDERELMTDAMWREAGQPNELVADWDAAQPPDRLLVRWAQEEAFVPLNVEDSRSLPPPPKLEEMTADEMLSILATGDPSAAFRVWARRQQSSELFDENVDAAMPPDLDPLRRYGLEATFLHRIRLRARVLGQVRANLEQPVWSRQALEWRLRGLIGVEQLGVRLARELAEAGSAADEALLTLADFLIVLGEVNYRPTDGALSKDQFDELFRPFLLQIADRLNRQVNAQRDSLSVDVIGFWERVVGRCRS
;
A
#
# COMPACT_ATOMS: atom_id res chain seq x y z
N MET A 1 1.35 3.70 15.91
CA MET A 1 1.20 3.98 14.46
C MET A 1 0.57 2.82 13.71
N LEU A 2 1.00 1.56 13.93
CA LEU A 2 0.42 0.37 13.28
C LEU A 2 -1.11 0.26 13.38
N ASP A 3 -1.72 0.72 14.48
CA ASP A 3 -3.18 0.69 14.63
C ASP A 3 -3.92 1.58 13.62
N LEU A 4 -3.26 2.58 13.02
CA LEU A 4 -3.85 3.40 11.97
C LEU A 4 -4.11 2.61 10.68
N TRP A 5 -3.46 1.46 10.50
CA TRP A 5 -3.69 0.56 9.36
C TRP A 5 -4.91 -0.35 9.56
N ARG A 6 -5.43 -0.46 10.79
CA ARG A 6 -6.61 -1.28 11.07
C ARG A 6 -7.85 -0.63 10.50
N SER A 7 -8.67 -1.48 9.90
CA SER A 7 -10.05 -1.22 9.51
C SER A 7 -10.84 -0.58 10.67
N PRO A 8 -11.48 0.58 10.45
CA PRO A 8 -12.48 1.08 11.39
C PRO A 8 -13.65 0.11 11.53
N GLU A 9 -14.41 0.22 12.63
CA GLU A 9 -15.70 -0.47 12.72
C GLU A 9 -16.59 -0.10 11.53
N ASP A 10 -17.26 -1.12 10.99
CA ASP A 10 -18.14 -0.98 9.83
C ASP A 10 -17.46 -0.50 8.53
N ALA A 11 -16.15 -0.66 8.37
CA ALA A 11 -15.48 -0.28 7.12
C ALA A 11 -15.86 -1.16 5.92
N GLY A 12 -16.24 -2.41 6.17
CA GLY A 12 -16.46 -3.43 5.16
C GLY A 12 -15.16 -3.89 4.49
N ASP A 13 -15.24 -4.54 3.34
CA ASP A 13 -14.07 -5.21 2.75
C ASP A 13 -12.97 -4.23 2.30
N PRO A 14 -11.69 -4.63 2.37
CA PRO A 14 -10.60 -3.84 1.80
C PRO A 14 -10.75 -3.74 0.27
N VAL A 15 -10.50 -2.54 -0.27
CA VAL A 15 -10.55 -2.23 -1.71
C VAL A 15 -9.15 -2.00 -2.26
N GLY A 16 -8.32 -1.25 -1.54
CA GLY A 16 -6.92 -1.06 -1.89
C GLY A 16 -6.18 -0.10 -0.97
N CYS A 17 -4.85 -0.16 -1.04
CA CYS A 17 -3.97 0.77 -0.35
C CYS A 17 -2.86 1.28 -1.27
N LEU A 18 -2.54 2.57 -1.13
CA LEU A 18 -1.37 3.18 -1.74
C LEU A 18 -0.62 3.96 -0.68
N ALA A 19 0.65 3.60 -0.47
CA ALA A 19 1.51 4.29 0.49
C ALA A 19 2.68 4.99 -0.21
N THR A 20 3.26 5.97 0.46
CA THR A 20 4.48 6.62 0.03
C THR A 20 5.51 6.62 1.15
N THR A 21 6.79 6.49 0.82
CA THR A 21 7.87 6.50 1.82
C THR A 21 9.20 6.89 1.18
N TYR A 22 10.18 7.28 2.01
CA TYR A 22 11.57 7.43 1.56
C TYR A 22 12.30 6.09 1.72
N THR A 23 12.78 5.76 2.91
CA THR A 23 13.31 4.43 3.25
C THR A 23 12.17 3.41 3.37
N PHE A 24 12.42 2.18 2.94
CA PHE A 24 11.37 1.16 2.84
C PHE A 24 11.84 -0.22 3.29
N HIS A 25 11.13 -0.81 4.24
CA HIS A 25 11.29 -2.21 4.65
C HIS A 25 10.06 -3.02 4.20
N PRO A 26 10.16 -3.81 3.11
CA PRO A 26 9.05 -4.62 2.60
C PRO A 26 8.40 -5.53 3.65
N GLY A 27 9.20 -6.14 4.53
CA GLY A 27 8.68 -7.02 5.59
C GLY A 27 7.73 -6.31 6.56
N LEU A 28 8.03 -5.07 6.98
CA LEU A 28 7.11 -4.29 7.82
C LEU A 28 5.81 -3.99 7.05
N PHE A 29 5.92 -3.60 5.79
CA PHE A 29 4.76 -3.27 4.98
C PHE A 29 3.86 -4.49 4.77
N ASP A 30 4.41 -5.63 4.37
CA ASP A 30 3.66 -6.85 4.12
C ASP A 30 3.09 -7.47 5.40
N GLU A 31 3.94 -7.75 6.39
CA GLU A 31 3.56 -8.53 7.56
C GLU A 31 2.87 -7.73 8.65
N GLN A 32 3.07 -6.40 8.70
CA GLN A 32 2.51 -5.56 9.76
C GLN A 32 1.44 -4.61 9.26
N CYS A 33 1.70 -3.91 8.14
CA CYS A 33 0.79 -2.88 7.63
C CYS A 33 -0.35 -3.50 6.81
N LEU A 34 -0.03 -4.26 5.76
CA LEU A 34 -1.01 -4.93 4.90
C LEU A 34 -1.80 -5.97 5.68
N ALA A 35 -1.15 -6.78 6.53
CA ALA A 35 -1.85 -7.74 7.38
C ALA A 35 -2.97 -7.09 8.23
N ARG A 36 -2.74 -5.89 8.80
CA ARG A 36 -3.75 -5.15 9.55
C ARG A 36 -4.84 -4.51 8.68
N PHE A 37 -4.47 -4.03 7.50
CA PHE A 37 -5.39 -3.44 6.55
C PHE A 37 -6.36 -4.49 5.96
N LEU A 38 -5.84 -5.67 5.68
CA LEU A 38 -6.56 -6.81 5.11
C LEU A 38 -7.26 -7.69 6.15
N GLU A 39 -7.13 -7.35 7.44
CA GLU A 39 -7.68 -8.12 8.58
C GLU A 39 -7.19 -9.58 8.59
N ILE A 40 -5.90 -9.81 8.26
CA ILE A 40 -5.29 -11.13 8.35
C ILE A 40 -5.17 -11.52 9.82
N GLU A 41 -5.84 -12.60 10.21
CA GLU A 41 -5.85 -13.06 11.61
C GLU A 41 -4.72 -14.05 11.93
N SER A 42 -4.30 -14.85 10.94
CA SER A 42 -3.23 -15.84 11.13
C SER A 42 -1.87 -15.19 11.40
N GLU A 43 -1.06 -15.81 12.25
CA GLU A 43 0.28 -15.30 12.59
C GLU A 43 1.37 -15.87 11.65
N PRO A 44 2.22 -15.03 11.02
CA PRO A 44 3.27 -15.49 10.08
C PRO A 44 4.19 -16.58 10.66
N ASN A 45 4.60 -16.42 11.92
CA ASN A 45 5.56 -17.31 12.57
C ASN A 45 4.95 -18.56 13.21
N ARG A 46 3.61 -18.64 13.33
CA ARG A 46 2.92 -19.77 13.97
C ARG A 46 2.04 -20.57 13.03
N GLU A 47 1.47 -19.91 12.02
CA GLU A 47 0.46 -20.46 11.12
C GLU A 47 0.86 -20.25 9.65
N ASP A 48 2.13 -20.53 9.31
CA ASP A 48 2.75 -20.23 8.01
C ASP A 48 1.85 -20.54 6.79
N LEU A 49 1.28 -21.75 6.70
CA LEU A 49 0.38 -22.10 5.59
C LEU A 49 -0.91 -21.27 5.57
N ALA A 50 -1.55 -21.08 6.72
CA ALA A 50 -2.77 -20.29 6.82
C ALA A 50 -2.50 -18.82 6.51
N PHE A 51 -1.40 -18.27 7.01
CA PHE A 51 -0.95 -16.92 6.71
C PHE A 51 -0.68 -16.72 5.22
N LEU A 52 0.07 -17.63 4.60
CA LEU A 52 0.33 -17.59 3.16
C LEU A 52 -0.98 -17.60 2.36
N LEU A 53 -1.92 -18.50 2.66
CA LEU A 53 -3.17 -18.61 1.92
C LEU A 53 -4.13 -17.44 2.14
N GLU A 54 -4.25 -16.99 3.38
CA GLU A 54 -5.06 -15.83 3.73
C GLU A 54 -4.51 -14.56 3.05
N ARG A 55 -3.19 -14.34 3.15
CA ARG A 55 -2.50 -13.23 2.50
C ARG A 55 -2.68 -13.26 0.98
N GLU A 56 -2.39 -14.39 0.34
CA GLU A 56 -2.53 -14.57 -1.10
C GLU A 56 -3.96 -14.31 -1.58
N THR A 57 -4.95 -14.82 -0.86
CA THR A 57 -6.36 -14.64 -1.18
C THR A 57 -6.79 -13.19 -1.06
N ARG A 58 -6.41 -12.51 0.02
CA ARG A 58 -6.79 -11.12 0.28
C ARG A 58 -6.13 -10.18 -0.73
N LEU A 59 -4.81 -10.30 -0.93
CA LEU A 59 -4.06 -9.47 -1.89
C LEU A 59 -4.49 -9.68 -3.34
N GLY A 60 -4.91 -10.89 -3.73
CA GLY A 60 -5.33 -11.12 -5.11
C GLY A 60 -6.55 -10.28 -5.54
N SER A 61 -7.43 -9.93 -4.58
CA SER A 61 -8.63 -9.11 -4.83
C SER A 61 -8.45 -7.61 -4.63
N VAL A 62 -7.31 -7.19 -4.08
CA VAL A 62 -7.08 -5.84 -3.57
C VAL A 62 -5.88 -5.22 -4.29
N TYR A 63 -5.95 -3.93 -4.60
CA TYR A 63 -4.75 -3.22 -5.06
C TYR A 63 -3.88 -2.83 -3.88
N ALA A 64 -2.59 -3.15 -3.92
CA ALA A 64 -1.61 -2.66 -2.97
C ALA A 64 -0.37 -2.17 -3.70
N GLY A 65 0.16 -1.01 -3.31
CA GLY A 65 1.40 -0.49 -3.87
C GLY A 65 2.07 0.56 -3.00
N VAL A 66 3.37 0.76 -3.22
CA VAL A 66 4.20 1.75 -2.52
C VAL A 66 5.01 2.57 -3.52
N LEU A 67 4.87 3.89 -3.43
CA LEU A 67 5.73 4.87 -4.10
C LEU A 67 6.93 5.17 -3.19
N VAL A 68 8.08 4.61 -3.55
CA VAL A 68 9.32 4.65 -2.76
C VAL A 68 10.32 5.59 -3.42
N ASP A 69 11.17 6.28 -2.67
CA ASP A 69 12.30 6.97 -3.30
C ASP A 69 13.16 6.00 -4.10
N HIS A 70 13.55 6.39 -5.32
CA HIS A 70 14.30 5.52 -6.22
C HIS A 70 15.62 4.98 -5.64
N THR A 71 16.22 5.67 -4.67
CA THR A 71 17.45 5.21 -3.98
C THR A 71 17.19 4.05 -3.00
N GLN A 72 15.94 3.87 -2.57
CA GLN A 72 15.50 2.90 -1.56
C GLN A 72 14.53 1.85 -2.13
N ALA A 73 14.24 1.91 -3.44
CA ALA A 73 13.24 1.06 -4.08
C ALA A 73 13.78 -0.28 -4.58
N GLY A 74 15.11 -0.46 -4.63
CA GLY A 74 15.77 -1.70 -5.06
C GLY A 74 15.69 -2.81 -4.00
N VAL A 75 14.47 -3.26 -3.68
CA VAL A 75 14.19 -4.19 -2.58
C VAL A 75 13.50 -5.47 -3.06
N GLU A 76 13.73 -6.56 -2.33
CA GLU A 76 12.98 -7.81 -2.48
C GLU A 76 11.59 -7.64 -1.87
N HIS A 77 10.55 -8.03 -2.61
CA HIS A 77 9.18 -7.94 -2.13
C HIS A 77 8.26 -8.98 -2.80
N SER A 78 7.07 -9.17 -2.23
CA SER A 78 6.04 -10.01 -2.84
C SER A 78 5.53 -9.37 -4.13
N LEU A 79 5.55 -10.12 -5.23
CA LEU A 79 4.99 -9.69 -6.52
C LEU A 79 3.46 -9.52 -6.52
N ARG A 80 2.79 -9.72 -5.37
CA ARG A 80 1.35 -9.45 -5.20
C ARG A 80 1.02 -7.97 -5.03
N TRP A 81 2.01 -7.14 -4.76
CA TRP A 81 1.85 -5.70 -4.61
C TRP A 81 3.00 -4.98 -5.29
N ASP A 82 2.78 -3.72 -5.66
CA ASP A 82 3.69 -3.00 -6.54
C ASP A 82 4.69 -2.12 -5.78
N VAL A 83 5.97 -2.13 -6.18
CA VAL A 83 6.98 -1.13 -5.79
C VAL A 83 7.26 -0.22 -6.96
N LEU A 84 6.98 1.08 -6.78
CA LEU A 84 7.17 2.09 -7.81
C LEU A 84 8.27 3.08 -7.39
N PRO A 85 9.45 3.06 -8.02
CA PRO A 85 10.53 3.99 -7.71
C PRO A 85 10.20 5.40 -8.19
N VAL A 86 10.19 6.38 -7.29
CA VAL A 86 9.95 7.78 -7.60
C VAL A 86 11.29 8.51 -7.71
N ARG A 87 11.55 9.11 -8.87
CA ARG A 87 12.79 9.83 -9.15
C ARG A 87 12.53 11.33 -9.27
N VAL A 88 12.74 12.04 -8.17
CA VAL A 88 12.65 13.50 -8.14
C VAL A 88 13.98 14.10 -8.58
N ARG A 89 14.00 14.84 -9.70
CA ARG A 89 15.24 15.47 -10.19
C ARG A 89 15.73 16.52 -9.18
N ALA A 90 16.94 16.35 -8.67
CA ALA A 90 17.54 17.25 -7.69
C ALA A 90 16.60 17.42 -6.48
N GLY A 91 16.16 16.29 -5.92
CA GLY A 91 15.32 16.22 -4.75
C GLY A 91 15.10 14.75 -4.37
N LYS A 92 14.31 14.52 -3.33
CA LYS A 92 13.95 13.19 -2.85
C LYS A 92 12.44 13.04 -2.86
N GLN A 93 11.97 11.81 -3.01
CA GLN A 93 10.62 11.45 -2.61
C GLN A 93 10.62 11.19 -1.10
N HIS A 94 10.13 12.16 -0.33
CA HIS A 94 10.19 12.09 1.12
C HIS A 94 8.80 12.11 1.77
N ALA A 95 7.73 12.26 0.98
CA ALA A 95 6.35 12.19 1.42
C ALA A 95 6.02 10.85 2.08
N LYS A 96 5.33 10.91 3.22
CA LYS A 96 4.78 9.74 3.92
C LYS A 96 3.27 9.93 4.10
N ILE A 97 2.56 9.69 3.00
CA ILE A 97 1.10 9.70 2.93
C ILE A 97 0.61 8.31 2.54
N THR A 98 -0.41 7.81 3.23
CA THR A 98 -1.04 6.53 2.93
C THR A 98 -2.53 6.73 2.72
N LEU A 99 -3.03 6.23 1.59
CA LEU A 99 -4.46 6.15 1.29
C LEU A 99 -4.92 4.70 1.46
N LEU A 100 -5.79 4.47 2.44
CA LEU A 100 -6.43 3.18 2.69
C LEU A 100 -7.91 3.28 2.27
N SER A 101 -8.38 2.30 1.50
CA SER A 101 -9.77 2.22 1.08
C SER A 101 -10.40 0.89 1.47
N TRP A 102 -11.53 0.99 2.15
CA TRP A 102 -12.50 -0.08 2.37
C TRP A 102 -13.83 0.31 1.75
N THR A 103 -14.72 -0.65 1.51
CA THR A 103 -15.99 -0.42 0.81
C THR A 103 -16.83 0.76 1.35
N ARG A 104 -16.82 1.00 2.66
CA ARG A 104 -17.58 2.07 3.34
C ARG A 104 -16.72 3.09 4.08
N ARG A 105 -15.39 3.04 3.96
CA ARG A 105 -14.47 3.96 4.65
C ARG A 105 -13.26 4.26 3.79
N LEU A 106 -12.80 5.51 3.85
CA LEU A 106 -11.46 5.89 3.40
C LEU A 106 -10.68 6.45 4.58
N ARG A 107 -9.38 6.21 4.60
CA ARG A 107 -8.46 6.82 5.55
C ARG A 107 -7.27 7.39 4.81
N ILE A 108 -6.94 8.65 5.11
CA ILE A 108 -5.68 9.28 4.71
C ILE A 108 -4.81 9.39 5.95
N ILE A 109 -3.65 8.75 5.95
CA ILE A 109 -2.64 8.86 7.01
C ILE A 109 -1.54 9.79 6.49
N VAL A 110 -1.17 10.79 7.29
CA VAL A 110 0.03 11.60 7.07
C VAL A 110 0.93 11.46 8.28
N ALA A 111 2.19 11.11 8.06
CA ALA A 111 3.14 10.84 9.13
C ALA A 111 4.52 11.45 8.84
N SER A 112 5.35 11.52 9.89
CA SER A 112 6.80 11.77 9.76
C SER A 112 7.63 10.51 9.57
N ALA A 113 7.04 9.34 9.85
CA ALA A 113 7.71 8.04 9.84
C ALA A 113 7.81 7.44 8.43
N ASN A 114 8.99 6.91 8.11
CA ASN A 114 9.17 5.98 7.00
C ASN A 114 8.51 4.61 7.31
N LEU A 115 8.21 3.84 6.27
CA LEU A 115 7.74 2.45 6.39
C LEU A 115 8.90 1.51 6.77
N THR A 116 9.45 1.72 7.98
CA THR A 116 10.54 0.96 8.57
C THR A 116 10.23 0.59 10.02
N GLU A 117 10.88 -0.46 10.53
CA GLU A 117 10.70 -0.88 11.92
C GLU A 117 11.01 0.25 12.90
N ALA A 118 12.07 1.02 12.62
CA ALA A 118 12.44 2.17 13.42
C ALA A 118 11.34 3.26 13.45
N GLY A 119 10.82 3.62 12.28
CA GLY A 119 9.75 4.61 12.16
C GLY A 119 8.43 4.20 12.84
N TYR A 120 8.12 2.91 12.87
CA TYR A 120 6.85 2.44 13.44
C TYR A 120 6.92 2.04 14.93
N ARG A 121 8.12 1.75 15.45
CA ARG A 121 8.29 1.18 16.81
C ARG A 121 9.21 1.94 17.74
N SER A 122 10.31 2.53 17.26
CA SER A 122 11.34 3.10 18.13
C SER A 122 11.37 4.62 18.15
N ASN A 123 11.27 5.26 16.98
CA ASN A 123 11.48 6.70 16.85
C ASN A 123 10.33 7.52 17.48
N PHE A 124 10.64 8.73 17.95
CA PHE A 124 9.58 9.73 18.16
C PHE A 124 9.10 10.21 16.80
N GLU A 125 7.87 9.85 16.50
CA GLU A 125 7.20 10.17 15.25
C GLU A 125 5.84 10.79 15.54
N VAL A 126 5.35 11.56 14.58
CA VAL A 126 4.03 12.17 14.63
C VAL A 126 3.22 11.70 13.42
N ALA A 127 1.95 11.38 13.65
CA ALA A 127 1.04 10.96 12.59
C ALA A 127 -0.38 11.43 12.90
N ALA A 128 -1.15 11.66 11.84
CA ALA A 128 -2.59 11.85 11.93
C ALA A 128 -3.28 11.05 10.83
N ALA A 129 -4.48 10.58 11.15
CA ALA A 129 -5.38 9.97 10.20
C ALA A 129 -6.62 10.86 10.04
N VAL A 130 -7.10 10.99 8.80
CA VAL A 130 -8.40 11.58 8.49
C VAL A 130 -9.26 10.52 7.85
N ASP A 131 -10.37 10.21 8.52
CA ASP A 131 -11.34 9.22 8.08
C ASP A 131 -12.50 9.89 7.34
N MET A 132 -12.94 9.23 6.28
CA MET A 132 -14.11 9.62 5.50
C MET A 132 -15.09 8.46 5.43
N SER A 133 -16.38 8.80 5.35
CA SER A 133 -17.47 7.84 5.26
C SER A 133 -18.58 8.34 4.33
N PRO A 134 -19.52 7.47 3.94
CA PRO A 134 -20.68 7.87 3.14
C PRO A 134 -21.45 9.07 3.67
N ASP A 135 -21.46 9.29 4.99
CA ASP A 135 -22.18 10.38 5.63
C ASP A 135 -21.31 11.61 5.94
N ASP A 136 -19.98 11.50 5.83
CA ASP A 136 -19.03 12.54 6.19
C ASP A 136 -17.74 12.41 5.34
N ALA A 137 -17.72 13.06 4.18
CA ALA A 137 -16.65 12.98 3.20
C ALA A 137 -16.04 14.35 2.83
N ASP A 138 -14.79 14.59 3.25
CA ASP A 138 -14.05 15.78 2.83
C ASP A 138 -13.45 15.59 1.42
N PHE A 139 -14.26 15.88 0.40
CA PHE A 139 -13.85 15.81 -1.00
C PHE A 139 -12.68 16.72 -1.38
N SER A 140 -12.48 17.83 -0.65
CA SER A 140 -11.34 18.70 -0.93
C SER A 140 -10.06 17.98 -0.54
N MET A 141 -10.03 17.42 0.67
CA MET A 141 -8.89 16.68 1.16
C MET A 141 -8.60 15.43 0.32
N LEU A 142 -9.64 14.68 -0.07
CA LEU A 142 -9.48 13.53 -0.94
C LEU A 142 -8.93 13.93 -2.32
N GLY A 143 -9.50 14.97 -2.92
CA GLY A 143 -9.05 15.48 -4.21
C GLY A 143 -7.61 15.97 -4.18
N ASP A 144 -7.20 16.65 -3.11
CA ASP A 144 -5.82 17.10 -2.89
C ASP A 144 -4.86 15.90 -2.78
N ALA A 145 -5.22 14.86 -2.01
CA ALA A 145 -4.43 13.65 -1.87
C ALA A 145 -4.29 12.87 -3.19
N VAL A 146 -5.40 12.62 -3.90
CA VAL A 146 -5.39 11.93 -5.20
C VAL A 146 -4.59 12.71 -6.23
N THR A 147 -4.75 14.04 -6.29
CA THR A 147 -3.98 14.91 -7.18
C THR A 147 -2.49 14.83 -6.89
N PHE A 148 -2.10 14.88 -5.61
CA PHE A 148 -0.70 14.73 -5.20
C PHE A 148 -0.13 13.37 -5.63
N LEU A 149 -0.84 12.27 -5.35
CA LEU A 149 -0.42 10.91 -5.71
C LEU A 149 -0.28 10.74 -7.23
N ARG A 150 -1.23 11.25 -8.03
CA ARG A 150 -1.12 11.23 -9.50
C ARG A 150 0.07 12.03 -10.02
N ARG A 151 0.37 13.19 -9.43
CA ARG A 151 1.57 13.96 -9.78
C ARG A 151 2.83 13.21 -9.40
N LEU A 152 2.85 12.53 -8.26
CA LEU A 152 3.99 11.76 -7.81
C LEU A 152 4.32 10.60 -8.77
N VAL A 153 3.29 9.93 -9.30
CA VAL A 153 3.43 8.90 -10.35
C VAL A 153 4.11 9.43 -11.61
N SER A 154 3.98 10.72 -11.95
CA SER A 154 4.68 11.29 -13.10
C SER A 154 6.21 11.34 -12.94
N PHE A 155 6.72 11.16 -11.72
CA PHE A 155 8.15 11.04 -11.42
C PHE A 155 8.64 9.58 -11.39
N VAL A 156 7.76 8.60 -11.61
CA VAL A 156 8.16 7.19 -11.77
C VAL A 156 8.79 7.01 -13.15
N PRO A 157 10.03 6.50 -13.27
CA PRO A 157 10.66 6.23 -14.55
C PRO A 157 9.78 5.33 -15.44
N GLY A 158 9.63 5.69 -16.72
CA GLY A 158 8.79 4.94 -17.67
C GLY A 158 7.27 5.11 -17.49
N ALA A 159 6.78 5.89 -16.53
CA ALA A 159 5.33 6.03 -16.29
C ALA A 159 4.54 6.69 -17.44
N ALA A 160 5.24 7.32 -18.39
CA ALA A 160 4.64 7.86 -19.61
C ALA A 160 4.21 6.76 -20.59
N ASP A 161 4.90 5.61 -20.57
CA ASP A 161 4.58 4.43 -21.39
C ASP A 161 3.47 3.57 -20.77
N ASP A 162 2.92 4.02 -19.63
CA ASP A 162 1.79 3.42 -18.92
C ASP A 162 1.96 1.91 -18.64
N PRO A 163 3.06 1.52 -17.94
CA PRO A 163 3.30 0.11 -17.63
C PRO A 163 2.23 -0.46 -16.69
N PRO A 164 2.08 -1.80 -16.60
CA PRO A 164 0.98 -2.46 -15.88
C PRO A 164 0.80 -2.00 -14.42
N GLU A 165 1.90 -1.84 -13.68
CA GLU A 165 1.89 -1.35 -12.29
C GLU A 165 1.37 0.08 -12.15
N VAL A 166 1.65 0.95 -13.15
CA VAL A 166 1.15 2.32 -13.21
C VAL A 166 -0.33 2.34 -13.59
N GLN A 167 -0.75 1.47 -14.50
CA GLN A 167 -2.17 1.30 -14.85
C GLN A 167 -2.99 0.86 -13.64
N ARG A 168 -2.52 -0.15 -12.88
CA ARG A 168 -3.19 -0.62 -11.65
C ARG A 168 -3.32 0.49 -10.61
N LEU A 169 -2.25 1.24 -10.37
CA LEU A 169 -2.26 2.37 -9.45
C LEU A 169 -3.29 3.43 -9.86
N ARG A 170 -3.29 3.86 -11.14
CA ARG A 170 -4.24 4.84 -11.66
C ARG A 170 -5.68 4.33 -11.55
N ALA A 171 -5.92 3.06 -11.89
CA ALA A 171 -7.22 2.43 -11.77
C ALA A 171 -7.73 2.38 -10.31
N PHE A 172 -6.84 2.18 -9.34
CA PHE A 172 -7.16 2.28 -7.92
C PHE A 172 -7.55 3.70 -7.51
N LEU A 173 -6.79 4.72 -7.92
CA LEU A 173 -7.14 6.11 -7.64
C LEU A 173 -8.49 6.51 -8.28
N ASP A 174 -8.73 6.09 -9.53
CA ASP A 174 -10.03 6.29 -10.19
C ASP A 174 -11.16 5.56 -9.44
N GLN A 175 -10.88 4.37 -8.90
CA GLN A 175 -11.85 3.61 -8.10
C GLN A 175 -12.21 4.33 -6.81
N VAL A 176 -11.25 4.92 -6.11
CA VAL A 176 -11.49 5.71 -4.91
C VAL A 176 -12.37 6.93 -5.21
N GLU A 177 -12.12 7.63 -6.32
CA GLU A 177 -12.95 8.77 -6.74
C GLU A 177 -14.38 8.32 -7.11
N ARG A 178 -14.53 7.20 -7.84
CA ARG A 178 -15.86 6.64 -8.16
C ARG A 178 -16.63 6.24 -6.91
N GLN A 179 -15.96 5.55 -5.98
CA GLN A 179 -16.56 5.06 -4.75
C GLN A 179 -17.13 6.18 -3.91
N THR A 180 -16.46 7.32 -3.87
CA THR A 180 -16.86 8.49 -3.06
C THR A 180 -17.83 9.42 -3.76
N GLY A 181 -18.06 9.27 -5.08
CA GLY A 181 -18.91 10.19 -5.86
C GLY A 181 -20.33 10.36 -5.32
N GLY A 182 -20.88 9.37 -4.60
CA GLY A 182 -22.19 9.42 -3.96
C GLY A 182 -22.20 9.83 -2.48
N TRP A 183 -21.03 10.07 -1.88
CA TRP A 183 -20.92 10.35 -0.44
C TRP A 183 -21.40 11.77 -0.11
N ARG A 184 -21.80 11.98 1.15
CA ARG A 184 -22.31 13.26 1.63
C ARG A 184 -21.18 14.12 2.15
N ARG A 185 -21.27 15.41 1.87
CA ARG A 185 -20.34 16.40 2.44
C ARG A 185 -20.57 16.53 3.96
N PRO A 186 -19.50 16.86 4.72
CA PRO A 186 -19.61 17.21 6.11
C PRO A 186 -20.66 18.31 6.30
N ARG A 187 -21.49 18.17 7.34
CA ARG A 187 -22.32 19.29 7.81
C ARG A 187 -21.37 20.38 8.30
N ARG A 188 -21.15 21.42 7.48
CA ARG A 188 -20.25 22.55 7.80
C ARG A 188 -20.57 23.12 9.18
N GLY A 189 -19.57 23.22 10.05
CA GLY A 189 -19.73 23.83 11.38
C GLY A 189 -18.62 23.59 12.40
N GLY A 190 -17.54 22.89 12.06
CA GLY A 190 -16.47 22.54 13.02
C GLY A 190 -15.53 23.70 13.36
N LYS A 191 -15.10 23.74 14.63
CA LYS A 191 -14.00 24.61 15.13
C LYS A 191 -12.62 24.16 14.63
N VAL A 192 -12.51 22.90 14.20
CA VAL A 192 -11.31 22.27 13.64
C VAL A 192 -11.42 22.25 12.12
N ARG A 193 -10.32 22.58 11.44
CA ARG A 193 -10.20 22.45 9.99
C ARG A 193 -8.87 21.81 9.66
N GLN A 194 -8.90 20.87 8.74
CA GLN A 194 -7.73 20.16 8.29
C GLN A 194 -7.55 20.39 6.80
N GLN A 195 -6.30 20.47 6.36
CA GLN A 195 -5.96 20.57 4.94
C GLN A 195 -4.59 19.91 4.71
N LEU A 196 -4.42 19.32 3.54
CA LEU A 196 -3.13 18.81 3.10
C LEU A 196 -2.31 19.98 2.55
N VAL A 197 -1.02 20.01 2.88
CA VAL A 197 -0.06 20.98 2.33
C VAL A 197 1.16 20.22 1.85
N PHE A 198 1.46 20.36 0.57
CA PHE A 198 2.48 19.58 -0.12
C PHE A 198 3.66 20.45 -0.51
N THR A 199 4.85 19.85 -0.55
CA THR A 199 5.95 20.36 -1.36
C THR A 199 6.12 19.41 -2.54
N LEU A 200 6.19 19.95 -3.75
CA LEU A 200 6.46 19.15 -4.93
C LEU A 200 7.22 20.01 -5.93
N PRO A 201 8.24 19.46 -6.63
CA PRO A 201 8.82 20.15 -7.76
C PRO A 201 7.82 20.24 -8.91
N THR A 202 7.90 21.32 -9.69
CA THR A 202 7.12 21.44 -10.91
C THR A 202 7.89 20.80 -12.07
N PRO A 203 7.24 20.01 -12.94
CA PRO A 203 7.79 19.70 -14.26
C PRO A 203 8.11 21.00 -15.01
N ARG A 204 9.19 21.02 -15.82
CA ARG A 204 9.72 22.24 -16.47
C ARG A 204 8.69 23.02 -17.32
N ASP A 205 7.58 22.39 -17.71
CA ASP A 205 6.60 22.95 -18.64
C ASP A 205 5.20 23.21 -18.04
N ALA A 206 5.01 23.04 -16.72
CA ALA A 206 3.68 23.28 -16.14
C ALA A 206 3.46 24.77 -15.83
N ALA A 207 2.34 25.32 -16.34
CA ALA A 207 1.89 26.68 -16.04
C ALA A 207 1.43 26.89 -14.59
N GLU A 208 1.28 25.80 -13.83
CA GLU A 208 0.81 25.83 -12.45
C GLU A 208 1.92 26.14 -11.44
N ARG A 209 1.55 26.85 -10.39
CA ARG A 209 2.45 27.15 -9.28
C ARG A 209 2.87 25.85 -8.57
N ALA A 210 4.19 25.70 -8.40
CA ALA A 210 4.80 24.63 -7.60
C ALA A 210 4.24 24.60 -6.16
N PRO A 211 3.66 23.48 -5.68
CA PRO A 211 3.20 23.34 -4.29
C PRO A 211 4.33 23.65 -3.30
N CYS A 212 4.02 24.43 -2.25
CA CYS A 212 5.00 24.88 -1.26
C CYS A 212 4.35 24.83 0.13
N SER A 213 4.76 23.84 0.94
CA SER A 213 4.14 23.57 2.24
C SER A 213 4.14 24.81 3.15
N LEU A 214 5.25 25.56 3.20
CA LEU A 214 5.33 26.78 4.01
C LEU A 214 4.38 27.87 3.51
N GLU A 215 4.30 28.12 2.20
CA GLU A 215 3.39 29.14 1.69
C GLU A 215 1.94 28.73 1.90
N ASP A 216 1.60 27.49 1.58
CA ASP A 216 0.23 26.99 1.60
C ASP A 216 -0.29 26.93 3.05
N ALA A 217 0.56 26.57 4.01
CA ALA A 217 0.24 26.65 5.43
C ALA A 217 0.01 28.09 5.90
N MET A 218 0.88 29.03 5.49
CA MET A 218 0.74 30.44 5.84
C MET A 218 -0.47 31.09 5.16
N ALA A 219 -0.80 30.70 3.93
CA ALA A 219 -1.99 31.15 3.21
C ALA A 219 -3.27 30.69 3.92
N ALA A 220 -3.31 29.46 4.40
CA ALA A 220 -4.46 28.96 5.14
C ALA A 220 -4.65 29.63 6.50
N CYS A 221 -3.55 29.92 7.20
CA CYS A 221 -3.56 30.72 8.42
C CYS A 221 -4.11 32.13 8.16
N ARG A 222 -3.65 32.83 7.11
CA ARG A 222 -4.14 34.18 6.75
C ARG A 222 -5.61 34.23 6.36
N LYS A 223 -6.19 33.11 5.90
CA LYS A 223 -7.65 33.03 5.65
C LYS A 223 -8.48 33.08 6.96
N ARG A 224 -7.87 32.90 8.14
CA ARG A 224 -8.52 32.94 9.46
C ARG A 224 -8.49 34.32 10.11
N GLY A 225 -7.51 35.13 9.76
CA GLY A 225 -7.28 36.42 10.41
C GLY A 225 -5.93 36.98 9.99
N TRP A 226 -5.17 37.47 10.94
CA TRP A 226 -3.85 38.05 10.69
C TRP A 226 -2.80 36.97 10.43
N SER A 227 -1.66 37.37 9.83
CA SER A 227 -0.47 36.51 9.82
C SER A 227 -0.11 36.06 11.25
N PRO A 228 0.42 34.84 11.42
CA PRO A 228 0.82 34.37 12.74
C PRO A 228 1.92 35.27 13.31
N THR A 229 1.89 35.43 14.62
CA THR A 229 2.87 36.19 15.40
C THR A 229 3.87 35.25 16.10
N GLU A 230 3.48 34.00 16.29
CA GLU A 230 4.27 32.94 16.91
C GLU A 230 4.48 31.78 15.94
N ALA A 231 5.70 31.26 15.90
CA ALA A 231 6.04 30.01 15.26
C ALA A 231 6.89 29.13 16.19
N ARG A 232 6.62 27.82 16.25
CA ARG A 232 7.51 26.84 16.89
C ARG A 232 7.85 25.75 15.88
N VAL A 233 9.12 25.43 15.75
CA VAL A 233 9.65 24.45 14.79
C VAL A 233 10.30 23.32 15.58
N ALA A 234 9.92 22.08 15.30
CA ALA A 234 10.63 20.89 15.75
C ALA A 234 11.03 20.08 14.51
N SER A 235 12.32 19.89 14.31
CA SER A 235 12.87 19.21 13.15
C SER A 235 14.17 18.50 13.52
N PRO A 236 14.38 17.25 13.08
CA PRO A 236 15.66 16.56 13.30
C PRO A 236 16.77 17.11 12.40
N PHE A 237 16.43 17.70 11.25
CA PHE A 237 17.39 18.17 10.24
C PHE A 237 17.11 19.60 9.80
N PHE A 238 18.17 20.30 9.40
CA PHE A 238 18.19 21.71 8.98
C PHE A 238 19.14 21.87 7.79
N ASP A 239 19.01 22.97 7.02
CA ASP A 239 19.94 23.25 5.91
C ASP A 239 21.37 23.41 6.44
N HIS A 240 22.36 22.90 5.71
CA HIS A 240 23.76 23.22 5.96
C HIS A 240 24.03 24.69 5.63
N ASP A 241 25.06 25.26 6.25
CA ASP A 241 25.49 26.64 5.97
C ASP A 241 26.23 26.66 4.62
N ASP A 242 25.51 26.89 3.52
CA ASP A 242 26.02 26.95 2.13
C ASP A 242 26.80 28.26 1.84
N GLY A 243 27.77 28.60 2.70
CA GLY A 243 28.68 29.75 2.52
C GLY A 243 28.25 31.09 3.15
N ASP A 244 27.01 31.21 3.64
CA ASP A 244 26.57 32.31 4.52
C ASP A 244 26.17 31.75 5.90
N ALA A 245 27.17 31.57 6.76
CA ALA A 245 27.01 31.06 8.13
C ALA A 245 26.10 31.95 9.03
N ASP A 246 25.67 33.12 8.53
CA ASP A 246 24.80 34.04 9.24
C ASP A 246 23.38 34.10 8.66
N HIS A 247 23.05 33.29 7.65
CA HIS A 247 21.74 33.33 7.01
C HIS A 247 21.13 31.96 6.68
N SER A 248 20.05 31.64 7.38
CA SER A 248 19.14 30.54 7.04
C SER A 248 18.02 31.04 6.12
N GLN A 249 18.02 30.59 4.86
CA GLN A 249 17.02 30.98 3.87
C GLN A 249 15.60 30.57 4.28
N VAL A 250 15.41 29.35 4.79
CA VAL A 250 14.11 28.85 5.26
C VAL A 250 13.60 29.65 6.47
N THR A 251 14.48 30.03 7.40
CA THR A 251 14.12 30.89 8.54
C THR A 251 13.73 32.29 8.07
N GLY A 252 14.47 32.86 7.13
CA GLY A 252 14.12 34.14 6.52
C GLY A 252 12.76 34.08 5.81
N ALA A 253 12.48 32.98 5.11
CA ALA A 253 11.19 32.75 4.45
C ALA A 253 10.02 32.66 5.44
N LEU A 254 10.20 32.00 6.59
CA LEU A 254 9.22 31.96 7.67
C LEU A 254 9.00 33.36 8.25
N CYS A 255 10.07 34.04 8.68
CA CYS A 255 10.01 35.35 9.35
C CYS A 255 9.38 36.44 8.46
N LYS A 256 9.64 36.43 7.14
CA LYS A 256 9.02 37.36 6.18
C LYS A 256 7.48 37.26 6.16
N ARG A 257 6.94 36.09 6.48
CA ARG A 257 5.50 35.79 6.45
C ARG A 257 4.81 35.95 7.80
N LEU A 258 5.56 36.01 8.90
CA LEU A 258 5.05 36.38 10.22
C LEU A 258 4.60 37.86 10.27
N GLY A 259 3.64 38.16 11.13
CA GLY A 259 3.08 39.51 11.32
C GLY A 259 4.16 40.56 11.60
N ARG A 260 4.18 41.67 10.84
CA ARG A 260 5.22 42.72 10.95
C ARG A 260 4.96 43.76 12.03
N ARG A 261 3.71 43.91 12.47
CA ARG A 261 3.25 44.98 13.37
C ARG A 261 3.18 44.58 14.84
N MET A 262 3.56 43.33 15.15
CA MET A 262 3.49 42.72 16.47
C MET A 262 4.85 42.15 16.83
N THR A 263 5.13 41.95 18.13
CA THR A 263 6.32 41.21 18.56
C THR A 263 6.26 39.78 18.04
N ARG A 264 7.22 39.42 17.19
CA ARG A 264 7.36 38.08 16.64
C ARG A 264 8.05 37.19 17.65
N ARG A 265 7.62 35.94 17.77
CA ARG A 265 8.32 34.93 18.55
C ARG A 265 8.54 33.68 17.71
N VAL A 266 9.77 33.19 17.69
CA VAL A 266 10.16 31.96 17.01
C VAL A 266 10.84 31.05 18.00
N THR A 267 10.35 29.82 18.14
CA THR A 267 11.01 28.78 18.93
C THR A 267 11.58 27.73 17.99
N PHE A 268 12.86 27.38 18.18
CA PHE A 268 13.51 26.27 17.51
C PHE A 268 13.77 25.15 18.51
N CYS A 269 13.12 24.01 18.32
CA CYS A 269 13.41 22.77 19.02
C CYS A 269 14.39 21.97 18.16
N VAL A 270 15.63 21.84 18.63
CA VAL A 270 16.76 21.29 17.86
C VAL A 270 17.32 20.04 18.53
N PRO A 271 17.92 19.10 17.77
CA PRO A 271 18.59 17.96 18.36
C PRO A 271 19.80 18.40 19.19
N ALA A 272 20.13 17.65 20.24
CA ALA A 272 21.31 17.87 21.07
C ALA A 272 22.08 16.56 21.28
N GLN A 273 23.40 16.65 21.46
CA GLN A 273 24.21 15.48 21.81
C GLN A 273 23.99 15.13 23.29
N PRO A 274 23.68 13.88 23.65
CA PRO A 274 23.33 13.48 25.02
C PRO A 274 24.49 13.49 26.04
N ASP A 275 25.65 14.05 25.70
CA ASP A 275 26.84 13.98 26.56
C ASP A 275 26.95 15.18 27.50
N GLY A 276 26.52 14.97 28.75
CA GLY A 276 26.86 15.83 29.88
C GLY A 276 25.83 15.79 31.01
N GLY A 277 26.31 15.72 32.26
CA GLY A 277 25.44 15.94 33.42
C GLY A 277 24.76 17.32 33.39
N PRO A 278 23.83 17.62 34.31
CA PRO A 278 22.95 18.81 34.28
C PRO A 278 23.64 20.19 34.30
N SER A 279 24.98 20.24 34.32
CA SER A 279 25.81 21.46 34.29
C SER A 279 26.66 21.57 33.01
N ALA A 280 26.50 20.65 32.05
CA ALA A 280 27.25 20.70 30.80
C ALA A 280 26.71 21.78 29.86
N VAL A 281 27.61 22.39 29.09
CA VAL A 281 27.24 23.33 28.02
C VAL A 281 26.40 22.56 26.98
N PRO A 282 25.20 23.03 26.61
CA PRO A 282 24.39 22.36 25.60
C PRO A 282 25.10 22.29 24.25
N ARG A 283 25.13 21.10 23.65
CA ARG A 283 25.76 20.83 22.34
C ARG A 283 24.68 20.57 21.30
N LEU A 284 24.32 21.61 20.55
CA LEU A 284 23.17 21.65 19.66
C LEU A 284 23.57 21.24 18.25
N MET A 285 22.91 20.22 17.70
CA MET A 285 23.11 19.73 16.32
C MET A 285 22.21 20.48 15.34
N ALA A 286 22.36 21.80 15.32
CA ALA A 286 21.70 22.69 14.38
C ALA A 286 22.65 23.85 14.01
N PRO A 287 22.40 24.55 12.90
CA PRO A 287 23.19 25.74 12.54
C PRO A 287 22.74 26.96 13.35
N ARG A 288 23.70 27.75 13.84
CA ARG A 288 23.44 29.00 14.58
C ARG A 288 22.76 30.07 13.70
N SER A 289 22.84 29.92 12.38
CA SER A 289 22.20 30.79 11.40
C SER A 289 20.67 30.87 11.56
N LEU A 290 20.02 29.86 12.17
CA LEU A 290 18.60 29.89 12.55
C LEU A 290 18.28 31.06 13.48
N VAL A 291 19.02 31.18 14.58
CA VAL A 291 18.82 32.21 15.61
C VAL A 291 19.16 33.59 15.03
N ARG A 292 20.37 33.73 14.46
CA ARG A 292 20.86 34.99 13.89
C ARG A 292 19.92 35.54 12.82
N THR A 293 19.37 34.66 11.98
CA THR A 293 18.41 35.09 10.95
C THR A 293 17.12 35.60 11.57
N ALA A 294 16.52 34.88 12.52
CA ALA A 294 15.29 35.31 13.16
C ALA A 294 15.46 36.67 13.89
N GLU A 295 16.60 36.89 14.54
CA GLU A 295 16.95 38.16 15.19
C GLU A 295 17.10 39.32 14.20
N LYS A 296 17.70 39.10 13.02
CA LYS A 296 17.74 40.09 11.92
C LYS A 296 16.34 40.53 11.49
N TYR A 297 15.32 39.67 11.65
CA TYR A 297 13.91 40.00 11.41
C TYR A 297 13.17 40.51 12.66
N GLN A 298 13.90 40.90 13.72
CA GLN A 298 13.40 41.42 14.99
C GLN A 298 12.44 40.45 15.70
N ALA A 299 12.66 39.14 15.55
CA ALA A 299 11.92 38.12 16.29
C ALA A 299 12.61 37.82 17.63
N ARG A 300 11.81 37.62 18.67
CA ARG A 300 12.26 37.01 19.92
C ARG A 300 12.47 35.51 19.69
N VAL A 301 13.68 35.04 19.91
CA VAL A 301 14.04 33.63 19.70
C VAL A 301 14.03 32.88 21.03
N VAL A 302 13.56 31.63 21.00
CA VAL A 302 13.71 30.65 22.08
C VAL A 302 14.31 29.39 21.46
N VAL A 303 15.27 28.78 22.13
CA VAL A 303 15.86 27.51 21.70
C VAL A 303 15.52 26.44 22.73
N GLU A 304 15.09 25.29 22.24
CA GLU A 304 14.70 24.13 23.03
C GLU A 304 15.42 22.88 22.50
N MET A 305 15.63 21.89 23.36
CA MET A 305 16.25 20.62 23.00
C MET A 305 15.17 19.56 22.76
N LEU A 306 15.32 18.81 21.67
CA LEU A 306 14.47 17.66 21.37
C LEU A 306 14.76 16.52 22.35
N PRO A 307 13.74 15.80 22.84
CA PRO A 307 13.92 14.70 23.76
C PRO A 307 14.59 13.51 23.06
N HIS A 308 15.35 12.76 23.85
CA HIS A 308 15.99 11.51 23.45
C HIS A 308 15.44 10.30 24.22
N GLU A 309 14.50 10.54 25.15
CA GLU A 309 13.84 9.53 25.97
C GLU A 309 12.34 9.80 26.03
N ASP A 310 11.53 8.73 26.12
CA ASP A 310 10.11 8.82 26.42
C ASP A 310 9.80 8.93 27.91
N HIS A 311 8.50 9.04 28.23
CA HIS A 311 8.01 9.15 29.60
C HIS A 311 8.33 7.91 30.46
N GLU A 312 8.64 6.77 29.83
CA GLU A 312 9.10 5.54 30.50
C GLU A 312 10.64 5.44 30.54
N LYS A 313 11.35 6.48 30.06
CA LYS A 313 12.81 6.55 29.95
C LYS A 313 13.40 5.57 28.94
N ASN A 314 12.63 5.13 27.96
CA ASN A 314 13.18 4.38 26.84
C ASN A 314 13.88 5.37 25.90
N SER A 315 15.09 5.05 25.48
CA SER A 315 15.78 5.85 24.46
C SER A 315 15.03 5.80 23.13
N ARG A 316 14.66 6.97 22.61
CA ARG A 316 13.94 7.15 21.36
C ARG A 316 14.53 8.31 20.57
N PRO A 317 15.18 8.05 19.42
CA PRO A 317 15.65 9.11 18.55
C PRO A 317 14.48 9.98 18.07
N TRP A 318 14.67 11.29 18.09
CA TRP A 318 13.68 12.22 17.55
C TRP A 318 13.69 12.20 16.02
N HIS A 319 12.52 11.95 15.41
CA HIS A 319 12.37 12.01 13.96
C HIS A 319 11.14 12.80 13.48
N ALA A 320 10.22 13.14 14.39
CA ALA A 320 9.03 13.92 14.07
C ALA A 320 9.36 15.30 13.49
N LYS A 321 8.53 15.76 12.54
CA LYS A 321 8.64 17.12 11.98
C LYS A 321 7.34 17.88 12.22
N MET A 322 7.45 19.02 12.89
CA MET A 322 6.30 19.78 13.37
C MET A 322 6.53 21.29 13.23
N LEU A 323 5.50 22.01 12.77
CA LEU A 323 5.47 23.47 12.73
C LEU A 323 4.17 23.97 13.34
N THR A 324 4.27 24.66 14.46
CA THR A 324 3.15 25.38 15.06
C THR A 324 3.14 26.83 14.57
N LEU A 325 1.96 27.34 14.23
CA LEU A 325 1.72 28.74 13.84
C LEU A 325 0.56 29.30 14.67
N ARG A 326 0.77 30.41 15.38
CA ARG A 326 -0.24 30.97 16.29
C ARG A 326 -0.48 32.46 16.05
N ALA A 327 -1.74 32.83 16.22
CA ALA A 327 -2.20 34.20 16.35
C ALA A 327 -3.25 34.26 17.48
N GLU A 328 -3.74 35.44 17.80
CA GLU A 328 -4.82 35.62 18.77
C GLU A 328 -6.08 34.81 18.39
N ASP A 329 -6.42 34.84 17.09
CA ASP A 329 -7.65 34.24 16.54
C ASP A 329 -7.56 32.73 16.28
N TYR A 330 -6.37 32.14 16.20
CA TYR A 330 -6.25 30.72 15.82
C TYR A 330 -4.96 30.07 16.33
N SER A 331 -5.00 28.75 16.46
CA SER A 331 -3.81 27.89 16.60
C SER A 331 -3.75 26.93 15.43
N ALA A 332 -2.57 26.74 14.86
CA ALA A 332 -2.36 25.79 13.78
C ALA A 332 -1.14 24.93 14.03
N LEU A 333 -1.25 23.64 13.70
CA LEU A 333 -0.17 22.66 13.79
C LEU A 333 -0.06 21.94 12.45
N MET A 334 1.11 22.03 11.84
CA MET A 334 1.50 21.25 10.68
C MET A 334 2.38 20.09 11.13
N ILE A 335 2.04 18.89 10.70
CA ILE A 335 2.83 17.67 10.91
C ILE A 335 3.01 16.95 9.58
N GLY A 336 4.07 16.15 9.44
CA GLY A 336 4.27 15.34 8.25
C GLY A 336 5.75 15.09 7.97
N SER A 337 6.08 15.05 6.69
CA SER A 337 7.40 14.61 6.23
C SER A 337 8.42 15.74 6.04
N SER A 338 7.99 17.01 6.02
CA SER A 338 8.89 18.14 5.75
C SER A 338 9.82 18.44 6.93
N ASN A 339 11.12 18.19 6.75
CA ASN A 339 12.16 18.83 7.57
C ASN A 339 12.10 20.36 7.40
N PHE A 340 12.57 21.10 8.41
CA PHE A 340 12.71 22.55 8.34
C PHE A 340 13.94 22.97 7.53
N THR A 341 13.92 22.60 6.25
CA THR A 341 14.95 22.86 5.24
C THR A 341 14.33 23.61 4.06
N CYS A 342 15.15 24.20 3.21
CA CYS A 342 14.69 24.85 1.99
C CYS A 342 13.97 23.87 1.05
N ALA A 343 14.52 22.66 0.92
CA ALA A 343 13.97 21.62 0.06
C ALA A 343 12.67 21.02 0.61
N GLY A 344 12.59 20.77 1.92
CA GLY A 344 11.40 20.23 2.59
C GLY A 344 10.24 21.23 2.64
N MET A 345 10.54 22.51 2.87
CA MET A 345 9.54 23.58 2.99
C MET A 345 9.18 24.25 1.64
N GLY A 346 9.84 23.85 0.55
CA GLY A 346 9.59 24.35 -0.80
C GLY A 346 10.02 25.81 -1.01
N VAL A 347 11.03 26.28 -0.28
CA VAL A 347 11.49 27.68 -0.31
C VAL A 347 12.32 27.98 -1.55
N THR A 348 13.12 27.01 -2.01
CA THR A 348 13.99 27.12 -3.18
C THR A 348 13.42 26.33 -4.37
N PRO A 349 14.03 26.43 -5.57
CA PRO A 349 13.67 25.59 -6.71
C PRO A 349 14.03 24.10 -6.52
N HIS A 350 15.03 23.81 -5.69
CA HIS A 350 15.41 22.44 -5.30
C HIS A 350 14.43 21.97 -4.23
N ARG A 351 13.54 21.02 -4.57
CA ARG A 351 12.42 20.62 -3.73
C ARG A 351 12.35 19.12 -3.59
N HIS A 352 12.09 18.66 -2.37
CA HIS A 352 11.64 17.30 -2.16
C HIS A 352 10.14 17.20 -2.47
N ALA A 353 9.67 15.99 -2.74
CA ALA A 353 8.25 15.68 -2.67
C ALA A 353 7.91 15.39 -1.20
N GLU A 354 7.03 16.18 -0.60
CA GLU A 354 6.69 16.12 0.83
C GLU A 354 5.18 16.22 1.03
N ALA A 355 4.66 15.54 2.04
CA ALA A 355 3.25 15.56 2.42
C ALA A 355 3.10 15.93 3.90
N ASN A 356 2.25 16.92 4.16
CA ASN A 356 1.96 17.39 5.51
C ASN A 356 0.46 17.62 5.69
N LEU A 357 0.01 17.49 6.93
CA LEU A 357 -1.34 17.83 7.35
C LEU A 357 -1.29 19.06 8.25
N LEU A 358 -1.98 20.13 7.86
CA LEU A 358 -2.20 21.30 8.69
C LEU A 358 -3.56 21.21 9.37
N THR A 359 -3.55 21.17 10.69
CA THR A 359 -4.76 21.28 11.52
C THR A 359 -4.85 22.69 12.11
N LEU A 360 -5.94 23.39 11.84
CA LEU A 360 -6.26 24.73 12.31
C LEU A 360 -7.45 24.69 13.27
N VAL A 361 -7.34 25.40 14.38
CA VAL A 361 -8.41 25.57 15.37
C VAL A 361 -8.66 27.06 15.62
N ASP A 362 -9.92 27.47 15.54
CA ASP A 362 -10.34 28.84 15.88
C ASP A 362 -10.29 29.07 17.40
N ARG A 363 -9.74 30.21 17.82
CA ARG A 363 -9.56 30.62 19.22
C ARG A 363 -10.47 31.77 19.67
N ARG A 364 -11.26 32.36 18.75
CA ARG A 364 -12.09 33.55 19.07
C ARG A 364 -13.11 33.31 20.17
N GLU A 365 -13.48 32.06 20.42
CA GLU A 365 -14.23 31.66 21.59
C GLU A 365 -13.25 31.15 22.66
N ALA A 366 -13.06 31.92 23.73
CA ALA A 366 -12.02 31.79 24.77
C ALA A 366 -12.00 30.44 25.56
N TYR A 367 -12.81 29.45 25.19
CA TYR A 367 -13.00 28.18 25.91
C TYR A 367 -12.99 26.93 25.02
N GLY A 368 -12.46 27.01 23.79
CA GLY A 368 -12.36 25.85 22.90
C GLY A 368 -11.39 24.78 23.43
N ARG A 369 -11.92 23.65 23.90
CA ARG A 369 -11.14 22.46 24.32
C ARG A 369 -10.20 21.97 23.22
N GLU A 370 -10.57 22.20 21.97
CA GLU A 370 -9.86 21.81 20.76
C GLU A 370 -8.49 22.50 20.63
N ALA A 371 -8.40 23.79 20.99
CA ALA A 371 -7.15 24.53 20.91
C ALA A 371 -6.14 24.01 21.93
N GLY A 372 -6.60 23.73 23.16
CA GLY A 372 -5.78 23.11 24.20
C GLY A 372 -5.35 21.68 23.84
N ARG A 373 -6.24 20.89 23.21
CA ARG A 373 -5.90 19.56 22.69
C ARG A 373 -4.84 19.61 21.60
N LEU A 374 -4.94 20.55 20.66
CA LEU A 374 -3.95 20.73 19.60
C LEU A 374 -2.58 21.12 20.18
N GLU A 375 -2.58 22.01 21.18
CA GLU A 375 -1.36 22.42 21.88
C GLU A 375 -0.70 21.29 22.66
N ALA A 376 -1.49 20.41 23.28
CA ALA A 376 -1.01 19.26 24.02
C ALA A 376 -0.34 18.17 23.16
N ILE A 377 -0.44 18.26 21.83
CA ILE A 377 0.33 17.37 20.91
C ILE A 377 1.81 17.72 20.94
N TRP A 378 2.16 19.00 21.20
CA TRP A 378 3.55 19.41 21.30
C TRP A 378 4.15 18.86 22.62
N PRO A 379 5.22 18.05 22.57
CA PRO A 379 5.77 17.46 23.78
C PRO A 379 6.50 18.51 24.62
N GLU A 380 6.75 18.16 25.88
CA GLU A 380 7.57 18.97 26.75
C GLU A 380 9.04 18.92 26.28
N MET A 381 9.65 20.09 26.18
CA MET A 381 11.03 20.27 25.71
C MET A 381 11.83 21.05 26.74
N GLU A 382 13.13 20.78 26.85
CA GLU A 382 14.02 21.53 27.72
C GLU A 382 14.46 22.83 27.06
N VAL A 383 14.34 23.96 27.75
CA VAL A 383 14.76 25.27 27.23
C VAL A 383 16.26 25.46 27.41
N VAL A 384 16.94 25.88 26.36
CA VAL A 384 18.34 26.33 26.42
C VAL A 384 18.36 27.73 27.01
N MET A 385 18.76 27.85 28.28
CA MET A 385 18.73 29.10 29.04
C MET A 385 19.62 30.20 28.45
N ASP A 386 20.79 29.82 27.93
CA ASP A 386 21.73 30.73 27.25
C ASP A 386 22.18 30.13 25.91
N PRO A 387 21.45 30.40 24.81
CA PRO A 387 21.80 29.91 23.48
C PRO A 387 23.12 30.48 22.93
N ASP A 388 23.61 31.60 23.47
CA ASP A 388 24.88 32.21 23.03
C ASP A 388 26.09 31.49 23.60
N ALA A 389 25.94 30.92 24.80
CA ALA A 389 26.94 30.08 25.46
C ALA A 389 26.93 28.62 24.99
N ALA A 390 25.90 28.17 24.26
CA ALA A 390 25.80 26.81 23.72
C ALA A 390 26.82 26.54 22.59
N GLU A 391 27.24 25.29 22.46
CA GLU A 391 28.07 24.82 21.35
C GLU A 391 27.15 24.42 20.18
N TRP A 392 27.29 25.10 19.04
CA TRP A 392 26.52 24.80 17.83
C TRP A 392 27.36 23.94 16.89
N LEU A 393 27.00 22.67 16.77
CA LEU A 393 27.73 21.66 15.99
C LEU A 393 27.42 21.73 14.48
N GLY A 394 26.45 22.55 14.07
CA GLY A 394 25.97 22.63 12.70
C GLY A 394 24.85 21.62 12.40
N ALA A 395 24.35 21.64 11.17
CA ALA A 395 23.33 20.69 10.73
C ALA A 395 23.91 19.26 10.68
N LYS A 396 23.16 18.32 11.25
CA LYS A 396 23.43 16.88 11.12
C LYS A 396 23.11 16.43 9.69
N LEU A 397 23.93 15.54 9.13
CA LEU A 397 23.55 14.81 7.91
C LEU A 397 22.39 13.86 8.23
N GLU A 398 21.49 13.64 7.28
CA GLU A 398 20.43 12.65 7.45
C GLU A 398 21.10 11.27 7.60
N GLU A 399 20.85 10.53 8.70
CA GLU A 399 21.44 9.19 8.90
C GLU A 399 21.10 8.24 7.74
N GLU A 400 19.95 8.48 7.11
CA GLU A 400 19.46 7.77 5.93
C GLU A 400 20.32 8.07 4.67
N ASP A 401 21.02 9.21 4.64
CA ASP A 401 22.01 9.56 3.61
C ASP A 401 23.39 8.96 3.89
N GLU A 402 23.74 8.73 5.16
CA GLU A 402 24.98 8.04 5.55
C GLU A 402 24.94 6.54 5.22
N GLN A 403 23.74 5.94 5.19
CA GLN A 403 23.52 4.53 4.81
C GLN A 403 23.53 4.30 3.28
N ALA A 404 23.48 5.36 2.46
CA ALA A 404 23.52 5.30 0.99
C ALA A 404 24.94 4.99 0.45
N THR A 405 25.54 3.91 0.94
CA THR A 405 26.84 3.38 0.46
C THR A 405 26.68 2.56 -0.82
N THR A 406 25.44 2.24 -1.22
CA THR A 406 25.14 1.51 -2.45
C THR A 406 25.05 2.47 -3.64
N ALA A 407 25.62 2.06 -4.77
CA ALA A 407 25.57 2.83 -5.99
C ALA A 407 24.13 3.08 -6.45
N LEU A 408 23.89 4.24 -7.05
CA LEU A 408 22.59 4.55 -7.63
C LEU A 408 22.39 3.83 -8.94
N LEU A 409 21.24 3.16 -9.09
CA LEU A 409 20.84 2.53 -10.34
C LEU A 409 20.92 3.54 -11.51
N PRO A 410 21.60 3.22 -12.62
CA PRO A 410 21.74 4.13 -13.75
C PRO A 410 20.39 4.57 -14.31
N LEU A 411 20.34 5.83 -14.77
CA LEU A 411 19.07 6.46 -15.17
C LEU A 411 18.38 5.74 -16.33
N GLY A 412 19.16 5.06 -17.19
CA GLY A 412 18.68 4.28 -18.32
C GLY A 412 17.88 3.04 -17.96
N PHE A 413 17.88 2.57 -16.71
CA PHE A 413 16.98 1.49 -16.28
C PHE A 413 15.67 2.09 -15.76
N LEU A 414 14.57 1.87 -16.50
CA LEU A 414 13.27 2.48 -16.21
C LEU A 414 12.40 1.57 -15.33
N SER A 415 12.20 0.31 -15.75
CA SER A 415 11.37 -0.65 -15.02
C SER A 415 11.76 -2.09 -15.35
N ALA A 416 11.44 -3.02 -14.44
CA ALA A 416 11.47 -4.45 -14.69
C ALA A 416 10.12 -5.09 -14.38
N THR A 417 9.62 -5.92 -15.29
CA THR A 417 8.32 -6.59 -15.16
C THR A 417 8.47 -8.10 -15.41
N TYR A 418 7.94 -8.92 -14.51
CA TYR A 418 7.77 -10.36 -14.70
C TYR A 418 6.43 -10.65 -15.38
N ARG A 419 6.47 -11.33 -16.52
CA ARG A 419 5.30 -11.90 -17.17
C ARG A 419 5.20 -13.36 -16.77
N ALA A 420 4.15 -13.69 -16.02
CA ALA A 420 3.83 -15.07 -15.65
C ALA A 420 2.95 -15.73 -16.72
N GLY A 421 2.75 -17.06 -16.62
CA GLY A 421 1.93 -17.84 -17.55
C GLY A 421 2.66 -19.06 -18.13
N GLU A 422 2.20 -19.53 -19.29
CA GLU A 422 2.85 -20.63 -20.03
C GLU A 422 4.20 -20.20 -20.60
N VAL A 423 4.27 -18.97 -21.15
CA VAL A 423 5.51 -18.33 -21.60
C VAL A 423 5.88 -17.27 -20.57
N ARG A 424 6.86 -17.60 -19.74
CA ARG A 424 7.33 -16.75 -18.64
C ARG A 424 8.50 -15.92 -19.10
N GLN A 425 8.47 -14.63 -18.81
CA GLN A 425 9.46 -13.69 -19.33
C GLN A 425 9.77 -12.59 -18.31
N ILE A 426 10.98 -12.04 -18.40
CA ILE A 426 11.40 -10.80 -17.75
C ILE A 426 11.48 -9.71 -18.81
N ILE A 427 10.76 -8.63 -18.61
CA ILE A 427 10.68 -7.48 -19.50
C ILE A 427 11.42 -6.32 -18.84
N LEU A 428 12.48 -5.85 -19.49
CA LEU A 428 13.24 -4.69 -19.07
C LEU A 428 12.90 -3.51 -19.97
N ARG A 429 12.51 -2.38 -19.38
CA ARG A 429 12.35 -1.11 -20.11
C ARG A 429 13.52 -0.22 -19.83
N LEU A 430 14.13 0.27 -20.91
CA LEU A 430 15.39 0.97 -20.91
C LEU A 430 15.26 2.30 -21.66
N ASP A 431 16.00 3.31 -21.23
CA ASP A 431 16.28 4.53 -21.97
C ASP A 431 17.73 4.48 -22.47
N PRO A 432 17.95 4.19 -23.77
CA PRO A 432 19.28 4.05 -24.35
C PRO A 432 20.18 5.27 -24.14
N ALA A 433 19.61 6.48 -24.04
CA ALA A 433 20.38 7.72 -23.90
C ALA A 433 21.09 7.83 -22.53
N HIS A 434 20.67 7.04 -21.55
CA HIS A 434 21.13 7.14 -20.17
C HIS A 434 21.68 5.81 -19.61
N LEU A 435 21.93 4.81 -20.48
CA LEU A 435 22.60 3.58 -20.08
C LEU A 435 24.11 3.78 -19.95
N PRO A 436 24.78 3.08 -19.01
CA PRO A 436 26.23 3.06 -18.93
C PRO A 436 26.85 2.34 -20.14
N ALA A 437 28.15 2.52 -20.35
CA ALA A 437 28.86 1.95 -21.50
C ALA A 437 28.98 0.42 -21.48
N ASP A 438 29.05 -0.17 -20.30
CA ASP A 438 29.05 -1.62 -20.04
C ASP A 438 28.13 -1.88 -18.85
N TRP A 439 27.28 -2.90 -18.97
CA TRP A 439 26.35 -3.31 -17.93
C TRP A 439 25.87 -4.74 -18.13
N ARG A 440 25.45 -5.34 -17.01
CA ARG A 440 24.87 -6.68 -16.97
C ARG A 440 23.70 -6.73 -16.01
N VAL A 441 22.71 -7.54 -16.34
CA VAL A 441 21.53 -7.78 -15.50
C VAL A 441 21.51 -9.25 -15.11
N HIS A 442 21.39 -9.50 -13.82
CA HIS A 442 21.32 -10.83 -13.22
C HIS A 442 19.98 -10.99 -12.50
N ALA A 443 19.35 -12.15 -12.67
CA ALA A 443 18.28 -12.60 -11.80
C ALA A 443 18.88 -13.25 -10.55
N CYS A 444 18.44 -12.79 -9.39
CA CYS A 444 18.81 -13.37 -8.09
C CYS A 444 17.67 -14.24 -7.56
N GLY A 445 18.05 -15.36 -6.92
CA GLY A 445 17.15 -16.30 -6.27
C GLY A 445 17.98 -17.35 -5.54
N ARG A 446 17.64 -18.64 -5.70
CA ARG A 446 18.52 -19.74 -5.26
C ARG A 446 19.90 -19.70 -5.90
N ASP A 447 19.95 -19.36 -7.18
CA ASP A 447 21.17 -19.19 -7.96
C ASP A 447 21.13 -17.84 -8.68
N GLU A 448 22.30 -17.24 -8.92
CA GLU A 448 22.42 -16.03 -9.72
C GLU A 448 22.51 -16.40 -11.21
N ARG A 449 21.57 -15.93 -12.03
CA ARG A 449 21.52 -16.20 -13.49
C ARG A 449 21.70 -14.90 -14.27
N GLU A 450 22.70 -14.84 -15.14
CA GLU A 450 22.85 -13.72 -16.08
C GLU A 450 21.68 -13.74 -17.09
N LEU A 451 20.93 -12.64 -17.14
CA LEU A 451 19.79 -12.46 -18.04
C LEU A 451 20.17 -11.72 -19.31
N MET A 452 20.99 -10.67 -19.16
CA MET A 452 21.27 -9.73 -20.24
C MET A 452 22.60 -9.02 -20.04
N THR A 453 23.27 -8.68 -21.14
CA THR A 453 24.50 -7.87 -21.16
C THR A 453 24.36 -6.74 -22.19
N ASP A 454 25.20 -5.71 -22.07
CA ASP A 454 25.29 -4.63 -23.05
C ASP A 454 25.54 -5.16 -24.49
N ALA A 455 26.38 -6.20 -24.63
CA ALA A 455 26.69 -6.82 -25.90
C ALA A 455 25.45 -7.45 -26.55
N MET A 456 24.68 -8.23 -25.78
CA MET A 456 23.42 -8.84 -26.24
C MET A 456 22.38 -7.77 -26.62
N TRP A 457 22.27 -6.71 -25.81
CA TRP A 457 21.35 -5.60 -26.09
C TRP A 457 21.74 -4.84 -27.37
N ARG A 458 23.05 -4.63 -27.62
CA ARG A 458 23.54 -4.03 -28.87
C ARG A 458 23.30 -4.91 -30.08
N GLU A 459 23.50 -6.23 -29.95
CA GLU A 459 23.22 -7.20 -31.01
C GLU A 459 21.73 -7.22 -31.38
N ALA A 460 20.85 -7.06 -30.39
CA ALA A 460 19.41 -6.93 -30.58
C ALA A 460 18.95 -5.58 -31.19
N GLY A 461 19.88 -4.68 -31.54
CA GLY A 461 19.56 -3.39 -32.16
C GLY A 461 19.22 -2.27 -31.18
N GLN A 462 19.65 -2.37 -29.92
CA GLN A 462 19.48 -1.35 -28.88
C GLN A 462 18.02 -0.97 -28.59
N PRO A 463 17.12 -1.95 -28.38
CA PRO A 463 15.71 -1.66 -28.17
C PRO A 463 15.45 -0.99 -26.81
N ASN A 464 14.38 -0.20 -26.73
CA ASN A 464 13.89 0.38 -25.46
C ASN A 464 13.19 -0.67 -24.58
N GLU A 465 12.70 -1.76 -25.16
CA GLU A 465 12.10 -2.88 -24.43
C GLU A 465 12.85 -4.15 -24.79
N LEU A 466 13.28 -4.88 -23.77
CA LEU A 466 13.98 -6.13 -23.92
C LEU A 466 13.24 -7.23 -23.18
N VAL A 467 13.11 -8.39 -23.82
CA VAL A 467 12.40 -9.55 -23.29
C VAL A 467 13.39 -10.71 -23.15
N ALA A 468 13.51 -11.24 -21.94
CA ALA A 468 14.32 -12.42 -21.63
C ALA A 468 13.40 -13.56 -21.17
N ASP A 469 13.56 -14.75 -21.75
CA ASP A 469 12.78 -15.92 -21.35
C ASP A 469 13.17 -16.42 -19.95
N TRP A 470 12.19 -16.94 -19.22
CA TRP A 470 12.34 -17.39 -17.83
C TRP A 470 11.78 -18.79 -17.61
N ASP A 471 12.64 -19.80 -17.58
CA ASP A 471 12.18 -21.19 -17.56
C ASP A 471 11.63 -21.66 -16.20
N ALA A 472 12.07 -21.01 -15.10
CA ALA A 472 11.70 -21.44 -13.76
C ALA A 472 10.22 -21.16 -13.46
N ALA A 473 9.61 -22.05 -12.65
CA ALA A 473 8.21 -21.93 -12.24
C ALA A 473 7.95 -20.70 -11.39
N GLN A 474 8.87 -20.40 -10.48
CA GLN A 474 8.79 -19.23 -9.62
C GLN A 474 9.55 -18.06 -10.24
N PRO A 475 9.07 -16.83 -10.04
CA PRO A 475 9.80 -15.63 -10.43
C PRO A 475 11.13 -15.52 -9.67
N PRO A 476 12.10 -14.72 -10.16
CA PRO A 476 13.26 -14.35 -9.37
C PRO A 476 12.87 -13.42 -8.21
N ASP A 477 13.66 -13.44 -7.14
CA ASP A 477 13.42 -12.65 -5.94
C ASP A 477 13.71 -11.16 -6.18
N ARG A 478 14.76 -10.88 -6.98
CA ARG A 478 15.20 -9.53 -7.35
C ARG A 478 16.09 -9.55 -8.60
N LEU A 479 16.22 -8.39 -9.23
CA LEU A 479 17.16 -8.19 -10.35
C LEU A 479 18.32 -7.29 -9.93
N LEU A 480 19.54 -7.76 -10.16
CA LEU A 480 20.79 -7.05 -9.89
C LEU A 480 21.37 -6.50 -11.19
N VAL A 481 21.67 -5.21 -11.21
CA VAL A 481 22.38 -4.55 -12.31
C VAL A 481 23.80 -4.26 -11.86
N ARG A 482 24.77 -4.67 -12.68
CA ARG A 482 26.19 -4.37 -12.47
C ARG A 482 26.71 -3.52 -13.62
N TRP A 483 27.48 -2.49 -13.30
CA TRP A 483 28.17 -1.64 -14.28
C TRP A 483 29.49 -1.15 -13.68
N ALA A 484 30.56 -1.14 -14.48
CA ALA A 484 31.90 -0.83 -13.98
C ALA A 484 32.27 -1.66 -12.72
N GLN A 485 32.38 -1.01 -11.55
CA GLN A 485 32.63 -1.66 -10.24
C GLN A 485 31.48 -1.48 -9.25
N GLU A 486 30.33 -1.05 -9.76
CA GLU A 486 29.15 -0.69 -8.98
C GLU A 486 28.01 -1.66 -9.25
N GLU A 487 27.10 -1.78 -8.27
CA GLU A 487 25.90 -2.60 -8.41
C GLU A 487 24.70 -2.00 -7.68
N ALA A 488 23.51 -2.25 -8.22
CA ALA A 488 22.24 -1.83 -7.64
C ALA A 488 21.10 -2.75 -8.06
N PHE A 489 20.08 -2.85 -7.21
CA PHE A 489 18.88 -3.63 -7.50
C PHE A 489 17.83 -2.80 -8.24
N VAL A 490 17.09 -3.47 -9.13
CA VAL A 490 15.89 -2.94 -9.79
C VAL A 490 14.67 -3.60 -9.16
N PRO A 491 13.65 -2.84 -8.73
CA PRO A 491 12.39 -3.44 -8.29
C PRO A 491 11.75 -4.21 -9.45
N LEU A 492 11.31 -5.43 -9.17
CA LEU A 492 10.61 -6.29 -10.11
C LEU A 492 9.13 -6.27 -9.78
N ASN A 493 8.29 -5.76 -10.68
CA ASN A 493 6.83 -5.88 -10.59
C ASN A 493 6.31 -7.01 -11.48
N VAL A 494 5.04 -7.37 -11.38
CA VAL A 494 4.40 -8.37 -12.26
C VAL A 494 3.47 -7.71 -13.28
N GLU A 495 3.44 -8.23 -14.50
CA GLU A 495 2.51 -7.76 -15.54
C GLU A 495 1.07 -7.99 -15.09
N ASP A 496 0.78 -9.19 -14.61
CA ASP A 496 -0.50 -9.59 -14.04
C ASP A 496 -0.29 -10.51 -12.84
N SER A 497 -0.61 -10.01 -11.64
CA SER A 497 -0.46 -10.79 -10.40
C SER A 497 -1.36 -12.02 -10.42
N ARG A 498 -2.48 -12.02 -11.13
CA ARG A 498 -3.40 -13.17 -11.21
C ARG A 498 -2.76 -14.39 -11.88
N SER A 499 -1.78 -14.15 -12.74
CA SER A 499 -1.06 -15.19 -13.47
C SER A 499 0.11 -15.80 -12.67
N LEU A 500 0.39 -15.28 -11.47
CA LEU A 500 1.42 -15.85 -10.60
C LEU A 500 1.05 -17.29 -10.20
N PRO A 501 2.05 -18.19 -10.13
CA PRO A 501 1.81 -19.58 -9.79
C PRO A 501 1.18 -19.70 -8.39
N PRO A 502 0.22 -20.62 -8.20
CA PRO A 502 -0.33 -20.89 -6.88
C PRO A 502 0.74 -21.47 -5.94
N PRO A 503 0.59 -21.30 -4.62
CA PRO A 503 1.38 -22.06 -3.65
C PRO A 503 1.24 -23.58 -3.92
N PRO A 504 2.34 -24.37 -3.93
CA PRO A 504 2.30 -25.80 -4.27
C PRO A 504 1.30 -26.61 -3.44
N LYS A 505 1.13 -26.24 -2.16
CA LYS A 505 0.20 -26.90 -1.22
C LYS A 505 -1.27 -26.82 -1.63
N LEU A 506 -1.65 -25.93 -2.56
CA LEU A 506 -3.01 -25.87 -3.10
C LEU A 506 -3.30 -26.96 -4.15
N GLU A 507 -2.28 -27.59 -4.74
CA GLU A 507 -2.49 -28.62 -5.75
C GLU A 507 -3.24 -29.84 -5.20
N GLU A 508 -3.09 -30.12 -3.91
CA GLU A 508 -3.68 -31.24 -3.18
C GLU A 508 -5.15 -31.01 -2.79
N MET A 509 -5.67 -29.78 -2.93
CA MET A 509 -7.04 -29.45 -2.55
C MET A 509 -8.08 -30.12 -3.46
N THR A 510 -9.11 -30.71 -2.84
CA THR A 510 -10.25 -31.38 -3.50
C THR A 510 -11.33 -30.39 -3.95
N ALA A 511 -12.21 -30.77 -4.88
CA ALA A 511 -13.29 -29.85 -5.30
C ALA A 511 -14.27 -29.53 -4.16
N ASP A 512 -14.52 -30.47 -3.25
CA ASP A 512 -15.42 -30.25 -2.10
C ASP A 512 -14.84 -29.28 -1.06
N GLU A 513 -13.51 -29.30 -0.86
CA GLU A 513 -12.83 -28.29 -0.03
C GLU A 513 -12.90 -26.91 -0.68
N MET A 514 -12.64 -26.82 -1.99
CA MET A 514 -12.75 -25.57 -2.75
C MET A 514 -14.18 -25.01 -2.71
N LEU A 515 -15.19 -25.87 -2.90
CA LEU A 515 -16.62 -25.52 -2.80
C LEU A 515 -16.95 -24.95 -1.41
N SER A 516 -16.45 -25.59 -0.36
CA SER A 516 -16.67 -25.15 1.02
C SER A 516 -16.05 -23.78 1.29
N ILE A 517 -14.85 -23.52 0.77
CA ILE A 517 -14.17 -22.22 0.87
C ILE A 517 -14.89 -21.15 0.03
N LEU A 518 -15.36 -21.47 -1.18
CA LEU A 518 -16.07 -20.53 -2.04
C LEU A 518 -17.47 -20.16 -1.52
N ALA A 519 -18.09 -21.06 -0.77
CA ALA A 519 -19.42 -20.86 -0.20
C ALA A 519 -19.41 -20.12 1.15
N THR A 520 -18.28 -20.01 1.85
CA THR A 520 -18.26 -19.26 3.12
C THR A 520 -18.35 -17.74 2.88
N GLY A 521 -18.93 -17.03 3.85
CA GLY A 521 -18.88 -15.56 3.90
C GLY A 521 -17.52 -15.03 4.36
N ASP A 522 -16.72 -15.88 5.03
CA ASP A 522 -15.35 -15.57 5.44
C ASP A 522 -14.38 -16.66 4.92
N PRO A 523 -13.79 -16.46 3.72
CA PRO A 523 -12.79 -17.36 3.15
C PRO A 523 -11.56 -17.54 4.05
N SER A 524 -11.14 -16.49 4.77
CA SER A 524 -9.98 -16.55 5.65
C SER A 524 -10.15 -17.59 6.75
N ALA A 525 -11.30 -17.59 7.44
CA ALA A 525 -11.59 -18.60 8.45
C ALA A 525 -11.60 -20.02 7.87
N ALA A 526 -12.15 -20.21 6.66
CA ALA A 526 -12.15 -21.52 6.01
C ALA A 526 -10.73 -21.99 5.66
N PHE A 527 -9.85 -21.10 5.18
CA PHE A 527 -8.44 -21.40 4.97
C PHE A 527 -7.73 -21.82 6.26
N ARG A 528 -7.98 -21.12 7.38
CA ARG A 528 -7.39 -21.50 8.67
C ARG A 528 -7.87 -22.86 9.16
N VAL A 529 -9.14 -23.21 8.93
CA VAL A 529 -9.65 -24.55 9.28
C VAL A 529 -9.02 -25.62 8.39
N TRP A 530 -8.93 -25.37 7.09
CA TRP A 530 -8.31 -26.30 6.14
C TRP A 530 -6.81 -26.50 6.42
N ALA A 531 -6.05 -25.42 6.61
CA ALA A 531 -4.61 -25.47 6.88
C ALA A 531 -4.32 -26.23 8.19
N ARG A 532 -5.15 -26.06 9.23
CA ARG A 532 -5.04 -26.84 10.47
C ARG A 532 -5.24 -28.33 10.25
N ARG A 533 -6.19 -28.74 9.39
CA ARG A 533 -6.41 -30.16 9.05
C ARG A 533 -5.22 -30.78 8.32
N GLN A 534 -4.58 -30.01 7.45
CA GLN A 534 -3.37 -30.46 6.75
C GLN A 534 -2.18 -30.64 7.72
N GLN A 535 -2.06 -29.78 8.73
CA GLN A 535 -1.02 -29.90 9.76
C GLN A 535 -1.32 -31.01 10.80
N SER A 536 -2.59 -31.22 11.15
CA SER A 536 -2.97 -32.25 12.14
C SER A 536 -2.79 -33.67 11.62
N SER A 537 -2.83 -33.88 10.30
CA SER A 537 -2.56 -35.19 9.68
C SER A 537 -1.13 -35.70 9.92
N GLU A 538 -0.17 -34.85 10.31
CA GLU A 538 1.21 -35.26 10.57
C GLU A 538 1.52 -35.52 12.06
N LEU A 539 0.66 -35.12 13.01
CA LEU A 539 1.04 -35.13 14.44
C LEU A 539 0.02 -35.64 15.47
N PHE A 540 -1.25 -35.89 15.14
CA PHE A 540 -2.18 -36.49 16.13
C PHE A 540 -3.18 -37.48 15.50
N ASP A 541 -3.12 -38.71 15.98
CA ASP A 541 -4.12 -39.76 15.79
C ASP A 541 -5.47 -39.27 16.32
N GLU A 542 -6.39 -38.89 15.42
CA GLU A 542 -7.75 -38.41 15.74
C GLU A 542 -8.63 -39.55 16.31
N ASN A 543 -8.34 -39.98 17.55
CA ASN A 543 -9.13 -41.01 18.23
C ASN A 543 -9.47 -40.67 19.70
N VAL A 544 -9.50 -39.39 20.11
CA VAL A 544 -9.66 -39.06 21.54
C VAL A 544 -10.94 -38.33 21.94
N ASP A 545 -11.74 -37.76 21.03
CA ASP A 545 -12.95 -36.97 21.42
C ASP A 545 -14.32 -37.57 21.05
N ALA A 546 -14.39 -38.87 20.73
CA ALA A 546 -15.69 -39.56 20.63
C ALA A 546 -16.04 -40.26 21.95
N ALA A 547 -16.90 -39.65 22.77
CA ALA A 547 -17.42 -40.23 24.03
C ALA A 547 -18.33 -41.48 23.83
N MET A 548 -18.38 -42.04 22.63
CA MET A 548 -19.11 -43.25 22.27
C MET A 548 -18.36 -43.98 21.14
N PRO A 549 -18.04 -45.28 21.29
CA PRO A 549 -17.57 -46.10 20.18
C PRO A 549 -18.57 -46.05 19.02
N PRO A 550 -18.12 -45.83 17.77
CA PRO A 550 -19.00 -45.70 16.59
C PRO A 550 -19.91 -46.93 16.35
N ASP A 551 -19.57 -48.07 16.97
CA ASP A 551 -20.34 -49.32 16.89
C ASP A 551 -21.69 -49.34 17.63
N LEU A 552 -21.99 -48.33 18.47
CA LEU A 552 -23.17 -48.31 19.33
C LEU A 552 -24.22 -47.24 19.00
N ASP A 553 -24.05 -46.48 17.90
CA ASP A 553 -25.04 -45.50 17.42
C ASP A 553 -25.75 -46.01 16.13
N PRO A 554 -27.04 -46.41 16.21
CA PRO A 554 -27.81 -46.89 15.06
C PRO A 554 -27.95 -45.89 13.91
N LEU A 555 -27.86 -44.59 14.18
CA LEU A 555 -27.94 -43.51 13.16
C LEU A 555 -26.59 -43.22 12.49
N ARG A 556 -25.46 -43.56 13.13
CA ARG A 556 -24.14 -43.59 12.47
C ARG A 556 -23.90 -44.86 11.67
N ARG A 557 -24.50 -46.00 12.09
CA ARG A 557 -24.44 -47.29 11.37
C ARG A 557 -25.10 -47.27 9.99
N TYR A 558 -26.14 -46.45 9.84
CA TYR A 558 -26.69 -46.08 8.53
C TYR A 558 -26.28 -44.64 8.26
N GLY A 559 -25.12 -44.44 7.63
CA GLY A 559 -24.67 -43.11 7.23
C GLY A 559 -25.70 -42.41 6.35
N LEU A 560 -26.65 -41.70 6.95
CA LEU A 560 -27.66 -40.92 6.24
C LEU A 560 -26.99 -39.78 5.44
N GLU A 561 -25.82 -39.33 5.91
CA GLU A 561 -24.89 -38.44 5.21
C GLU A 561 -24.33 -39.07 3.91
N ALA A 562 -24.29 -40.40 3.81
CA ALA A 562 -23.86 -41.15 2.63
C ALA A 562 -25.00 -41.46 1.64
N THR A 563 -26.23 -41.03 1.90
CA THR A 563 -27.32 -41.19 0.93
C THR A 563 -27.20 -40.16 -0.19
N PHE A 564 -27.32 -40.62 -1.43
CA PHE A 564 -27.22 -39.80 -2.66
C PHE A 564 -28.08 -38.51 -2.61
N LEU A 565 -29.32 -38.61 -2.11
CA LEU A 565 -30.22 -37.45 -1.99
C LEU A 565 -29.75 -36.41 -0.96
N HIS A 566 -29.09 -36.83 0.13
CA HIS A 566 -28.56 -35.90 1.13
C HIS A 566 -27.34 -35.15 0.58
N ARG A 567 -26.43 -35.88 -0.10
CA ARG A 567 -25.27 -35.28 -0.80
C ARG A 567 -25.70 -34.24 -1.83
N ILE A 568 -26.68 -34.55 -2.66
CA ILE A 568 -27.22 -33.61 -3.67
C ILE A 568 -27.80 -32.36 -3.01
N ARG A 569 -28.61 -32.51 -1.96
CA ARG A 569 -29.22 -31.35 -1.27
C ARG A 569 -28.18 -30.45 -0.61
N LEU A 570 -27.17 -31.04 0.02
CA LEU A 570 -26.08 -30.31 0.64
C LEU A 570 -25.30 -29.55 -0.44
N ARG A 571 -24.92 -30.22 -1.54
CA ARG A 571 -24.16 -29.64 -2.65
C ARG A 571 -24.94 -28.53 -3.36
N ALA A 572 -26.24 -28.71 -3.61
CA ALA A 572 -27.09 -27.68 -4.19
C ALA A 572 -27.18 -26.43 -3.30
N ARG A 573 -27.21 -26.59 -1.96
CA ARG A 573 -27.17 -25.46 -1.02
C ARG A 573 -25.83 -24.73 -1.08
N VAL A 574 -24.72 -25.46 -1.10
CA VAL A 574 -23.37 -24.91 -1.18
C VAL A 574 -23.18 -24.14 -2.50
N LEU A 575 -23.57 -24.73 -3.63
CA LEU A 575 -23.55 -24.05 -4.94
C LEU A 575 -24.47 -22.82 -4.97
N GLY A 576 -25.65 -22.90 -4.36
CA GLY A 576 -26.54 -21.76 -4.20
C GLY A 576 -25.87 -20.60 -3.44
N GLN A 577 -25.05 -20.91 -2.44
CA GLN A 577 -24.27 -19.91 -1.72
C GLN A 577 -23.10 -19.37 -2.55
N VAL A 578 -22.41 -20.20 -3.35
CA VAL A 578 -21.41 -19.73 -4.33
C VAL A 578 -22.03 -18.72 -5.29
N ARG A 579 -23.23 -19.00 -5.82
CA ARG A 579 -23.98 -18.03 -6.62
C ARG A 579 -24.30 -16.77 -5.83
N ALA A 580 -24.83 -16.89 -4.62
CA ALA A 580 -25.15 -15.72 -3.80
C ALA A 580 -23.92 -14.83 -3.56
N ASN A 581 -22.74 -15.44 -3.40
CA ASN A 581 -21.45 -14.75 -3.27
C ASN A 581 -21.04 -14.08 -4.60
N LEU A 582 -21.21 -14.74 -5.75
CA LEU A 582 -20.96 -14.15 -7.07
C LEU A 582 -21.89 -12.97 -7.39
N GLU A 583 -23.14 -13.00 -6.91
CA GLU A 583 -24.13 -11.93 -7.10
C GLU A 583 -23.84 -10.68 -6.26
N GLN A 584 -22.97 -10.77 -5.24
CA GLN A 584 -22.61 -9.63 -4.38
C GLN A 584 -21.84 -8.54 -5.14
N PRO A 585 -21.97 -7.26 -4.74
CA PRO A 585 -21.20 -6.16 -5.28
C PRO A 585 -19.70 -6.42 -5.32
N VAL A 586 -19.02 -5.87 -6.34
CA VAL A 586 -17.57 -5.96 -6.50
C VAL A 586 -17.02 -4.58 -6.83
N TRP A 587 -15.98 -4.13 -6.12
CA TRP A 587 -15.47 -2.75 -6.22
C TRP A 587 -14.35 -2.56 -7.23
N SER A 588 -13.79 -3.61 -7.82
CA SER A 588 -12.77 -3.46 -8.84
C SER A 588 -12.82 -4.58 -9.86
N ARG A 589 -12.34 -4.31 -11.08
CA ARG A 589 -12.18 -5.36 -12.09
C ARG A 589 -11.26 -6.47 -11.59
N GLN A 590 -10.20 -6.15 -10.86
CA GLN A 590 -9.30 -7.10 -10.23
C GLN A 590 -10.02 -8.02 -9.24
N ALA A 591 -10.88 -7.47 -8.36
CA ALA A 591 -11.63 -8.27 -7.39
C ALA A 591 -12.60 -9.24 -8.09
N LEU A 592 -13.24 -8.81 -9.19
CA LEU A 592 -14.13 -9.69 -9.96
C LEU A 592 -13.32 -10.80 -10.62
N GLU A 593 -12.25 -10.43 -11.29
CA GLU A 593 -11.32 -11.37 -11.92
C GLU A 593 -10.75 -12.38 -10.92
N TRP A 594 -10.41 -11.96 -9.71
CA TRP A 594 -9.96 -12.86 -8.65
C TRP A 594 -11.07 -13.81 -8.18
N ARG A 595 -12.31 -13.32 -8.04
CA ARG A 595 -13.47 -14.17 -7.71
C ARG A 595 -13.71 -15.23 -8.79
N LEU A 596 -13.43 -14.91 -10.06
CA LEU A 596 -13.61 -15.82 -11.20
C LEU A 596 -12.42 -16.78 -11.40
N ARG A 597 -11.20 -16.27 -11.37
CA ARG A 597 -9.98 -16.95 -11.85
C ARG A 597 -8.85 -17.03 -10.83
N GLY A 598 -9.03 -16.48 -9.62
CA GLY A 598 -8.01 -16.51 -8.57
C GLY A 598 -7.68 -17.92 -8.08
N LEU A 599 -6.82 -18.00 -7.06
CA LEU A 599 -6.28 -19.28 -6.54
C LEU A 599 -7.35 -20.33 -6.24
N ILE A 600 -8.48 -19.90 -5.68
CA ILE A 600 -9.68 -20.72 -5.47
C ILE A 600 -10.88 -20.02 -6.13
N GLY A 601 -10.70 -19.56 -7.38
CA GLY A 601 -11.78 -19.00 -8.17
C GLY A 601 -12.73 -20.08 -8.70
N VAL A 602 -13.89 -19.66 -9.20
CA VAL A 602 -14.85 -20.59 -9.82
C VAL A 602 -14.28 -21.33 -11.03
N GLU A 603 -13.31 -20.74 -11.76
CA GLU A 603 -12.60 -21.46 -12.82
C GLU A 603 -11.84 -22.67 -12.29
N GLN A 604 -11.07 -22.48 -11.22
CA GLN A 604 -10.26 -23.54 -10.64
C GLN A 604 -11.14 -24.67 -10.09
N LEU A 605 -12.29 -24.32 -9.51
CA LEU A 605 -13.29 -25.29 -9.09
C LEU A 605 -13.82 -26.09 -10.29
N GLY A 606 -14.21 -25.41 -11.38
CA GLY A 606 -14.69 -26.09 -12.60
C GLY A 606 -13.65 -27.04 -13.19
N VAL A 607 -12.39 -26.61 -13.25
CA VAL A 607 -11.26 -27.46 -13.70
C VAL A 607 -11.07 -28.67 -12.79
N ARG A 608 -11.18 -28.49 -11.46
CA ARG A 608 -11.07 -29.59 -10.50
C ARG A 608 -12.20 -30.60 -10.64
N LEU A 609 -13.46 -30.13 -10.78
CA LEU A 609 -14.62 -30.99 -11.02
C LEU A 609 -14.51 -31.77 -12.34
N ALA A 610 -13.97 -31.15 -13.40
CA ALA A 610 -13.73 -31.84 -14.67
C ALA A 610 -12.61 -32.91 -14.56
N ARG A 611 -11.61 -32.67 -13.71
CA ARG A 611 -10.58 -33.68 -13.42
C ARG A 611 -11.16 -34.86 -12.64
N GLU A 612 -11.97 -34.59 -11.63
CA GLU A 612 -12.69 -35.62 -10.88
C GLU A 612 -13.60 -36.47 -11.79
N LEU A 613 -14.25 -35.87 -12.80
CA LEU A 613 -14.98 -36.60 -13.83
C LEU A 613 -14.09 -37.59 -14.61
N ALA A 614 -12.89 -37.17 -15.00
CA ALA A 614 -11.95 -38.05 -15.70
C ALA A 614 -11.45 -39.21 -14.82
N GLU A 615 -11.45 -39.02 -13.50
CA GLU A 615 -11.02 -39.99 -12.50
C GLU A 615 -12.18 -40.85 -11.93
N ALA A 616 -13.44 -40.47 -12.19
CA ALA A 616 -14.64 -41.01 -11.52
C ALA A 616 -14.97 -42.48 -11.85
N GLY A 617 -14.42 -43.05 -12.92
CA GLY A 617 -14.68 -44.43 -13.33
C GLY A 617 -16.18 -44.75 -13.42
N SER A 618 -16.68 -45.65 -12.57
CA SER A 618 -18.11 -46.04 -12.52
C SER A 618 -19.07 -44.93 -12.06
N ALA A 619 -18.56 -43.82 -11.49
CA ALA A 619 -19.36 -42.69 -11.02
C ALA A 619 -19.37 -41.50 -12.00
N ALA A 620 -18.96 -41.71 -13.25
CA ALA A 620 -18.82 -40.65 -14.26
C ALA A 620 -20.12 -39.86 -14.51
N ASP A 621 -21.27 -40.52 -14.54
CA ASP A 621 -22.57 -39.84 -14.71
C ASP A 621 -22.91 -38.90 -13.54
N GLU A 622 -22.62 -39.30 -12.28
CA GLU A 622 -22.83 -38.44 -11.09
C GLU A 622 -21.87 -37.24 -11.08
N ALA A 623 -20.63 -37.46 -11.49
CA ALA A 623 -19.64 -36.39 -11.64
C ALA A 623 -20.04 -35.39 -12.74
N LEU A 624 -20.56 -35.87 -13.87
CA LEU A 624 -21.04 -34.99 -14.95
C LEU A 624 -22.29 -34.20 -14.53
N LEU A 625 -23.22 -34.80 -13.79
CA LEU A 625 -24.37 -34.08 -13.23
C LEU A 625 -23.92 -32.98 -12.27
N THR A 626 -22.91 -33.24 -11.44
CA THR A 626 -22.31 -32.22 -10.56
C THR A 626 -21.74 -31.05 -11.37
N LEU A 627 -21.00 -31.35 -12.44
CA LEU A 627 -20.42 -30.33 -13.31
C LEU A 627 -21.53 -29.53 -14.04
N ALA A 628 -22.63 -30.18 -14.41
CA ALA A 628 -23.79 -29.55 -15.01
C ALA A 628 -24.49 -28.59 -14.03
N ASP A 629 -24.71 -29.01 -12.78
CA ASP A 629 -25.28 -28.17 -11.72
C ASP A 629 -24.41 -26.92 -11.48
N PHE A 630 -23.08 -27.10 -11.46
CA PHE A 630 -22.14 -25.99 -11.37
C PHE A 630 -22.32 -24.97 -12.51
N LEU A 631 -22.40 -25.42 -13.77
CA LEU A 631 -22.62 -24.51 -14.92
C LEU A 631 -23.99 -23.84 -14.89
N ILE A 632 -25.05 -24.55 -14.48
CA ILE A 632 -26.39 -23.97 -14.31
C ILE A 632 -26.33 -22.82 -13.31
N VAL A 633 -25.70 -23.05 -12.16
CA VAL A 633 -25.56 -22.07 -11.08
C VAL A 633 -24.80 -20.83 -11.56
N LEU A 634 -23.73 -21.01 -12.34
CA LEU A 634 -23.02 -19.90 -12.97
C LEU A 634 -23.88 -19.15 -14.00
N GLY A 635 -24.63 -19.86 -14.83
CA GLY A 635 -25.52 -19.26 -15.83
C GLY A 635 -26.69 -18.48 -15.24
N GLU A 636 -27.04 -18.74 -13.99
CA GLU A 636 -28.12 -18.05 -13.26
C GLU A 636 -27.64 -16.87 -12.40
N VAL A 637 -26.35 -16.55 -12.38
CA VAL A 637 -25.80 -15.42 -11.62
C VAL A 637 -26.46 -14.11 -12.09
N ASN A 638 -27.16 -13.45 -11.17
CA ASN A 638 -27.74 -12.14 -11.41
C ASN A 638 -27.08 -11.08 -10.52
N TYR A 639 -26.04 -10.42 -11.06
CA TYR A 639 -25.27 -9.41 -10.35
C TYR A 639 -26.13 -8.27 -9.80
N ARG A 640 -25.90 -7.92 -8.53
CA ARG A 640 -26.63 -6.91 -7.76
C ARG A 640 -25.69 -5.74 -7.43
N PRO A 641 -25.57 -4.73 -8.30
CA PRO A 641 -24.67 -3.60 -8.06
C PRO A 641 -25.17 -2.72 -6.91
N THR A 642 -24.22 -2.03 -6.27
CA THR A 642 -24.45 -0.95 -5.30
C THR A 642 -23.63 0.28 -5.70
N ASP A 643 -23.96 1.45 -5.13
CA ASP A 643 -23.21 2.68 -5.40
C ASP A 643 -21.71 2.51 -5.14
N GLY A 644 -20.88 2.96 -6.08
CA GLY A 644 -19.42 2.87 -6.02
C GLY A 644 -18.81 1.51 -6.42
N ALA A 645 -19.62 0.44 -6.48
CA ALA A 645 -19.20 -0.85 -7.04
C ALA A 645 -19.19 -0.80 -8.59
N LEU A 646 -18.68 -1.86 -9.23
CA LEU A 646 -18.79 -2.03 -10.67
C LEU A 646 -20.26 -1.96 -11.10
N SER A 647 -20.52 -1.26 -12.20
CA SER A 647 -21.84 -1.28 -12.85
C SER A 647 -22.14 -2.67 -13.43
N LYS A 648 -23.42 -2.93 -13.72
CA LYS A 648 -23.82 -4.20 -14.34
C LYS A 648 -23.17 -4.42 -15.71
N ASP A 649 -23.02 -3.37 -16.50
CA ASP A 649 -22.37 -3.46 -17.81
C ASP A 649 -20.89 -3.83 -17.67
N GLN A 650 -20.17 -3.21 -16.73
CA GLN A 650 -18.77 -3.53 -16.45
C GLN A 650 -18.58 -4.95 -15.89
N PHE A 651 -19.53 -5.42 -15.08
CA PHE A 651 -19.53 -6.80 -14.61
C PHE A 651 -19.75 -7.77 -15.77
N ASP A 652 -20.77 -7.54 -16.60
CA ASP A 652 -21.15 -8.40 -17.73
C ASP A 652 -20.05 -8.45 -18.80
N GLU A 653 -19.31 -7.36 -19.00
CA GLU A 653 -18.14 -7.28 -19.89
C GLU A 653 -17.05 -8.31 -19.53
N LEU A 654 -16.91 -8.67 -18.26
CA LEU A 654 -15.96 -9.67 -17.79
C LEU A 654 -16.62 -11.04 -17.59
N PHE A 655 -17.81 -11.07 -16.98
CA PHE A 655 -18.48 -12.29 -16.59
C PHE A 655 -19.03 -13.09 -17.77
N ARG A 656 -19.62 -12.43 -18.79
CA ARG A 656 -20.19 -13.16 -19.94
C ARG A 656 -19.11 -13.83 -20.79
N PRO A 657 -18.02 -13.15 -21.17
CA PRO A 657 -16.91 -13.83 -21.86
C PRO A 657 -16.31 -14.95 -21.03
N PHE A 658 -16.18 -14.75 -19.71
CA PHE A 658 -15.73 -15.80 -18.80
C PHE A 658 -16.65 -17.03 -18.84
N LEU A 659 -17.96 -16.85 -18.70
CA LEU A 659 -18.95 -17.94 -18.70
C LEU A 659 -18.91 -18.74 -20.01
N LEU A 660 -18.77 -18.05 -21.14
CA LEU A 660 -18.59 -18.69 -22.44
C LEU A 660 -17.30 -19.52 -22.51
N GLN A 661 -16.18 -18.93 -22.11
CA GLN A 661 -14.86 -19.58 -22.13
C GLN A 661 -14.82 -20.82 -21.24
N ILE A 662 -15.35 -20.74 -20.02
CA ILE A 662 -15.36 -21.88 -19.10
C ILE A 662 -16.31 -22.97 -19.59
N ALA A 663 -17.50 -22.63 -20.10
CA ALA A 663 -18.42 -23.61 -20.67
C ALA A 663 -17.80 -24.35 -21.86
N ASP A 664 -17.11 -23.63 -22.75
CA ASP A 664 -16.41 -24.25 -23.89
C ASP A 664 -15.23 -25.12 -23.48
N ARG A 665 -14.45 -24.67 -22.49
CA ARG A 665 -13.32 -25.43 -21.94
C ARG A 665 -13.79 -26.73 -21.31
N LEU A 666 -14.78 -26.67 -20.42
CA LEU A 666 -15.36 -27.83 -19.75
C LEU A 666 -16.01 -28.76 -20.78
N ASN A 667 -16.71 -28.22 -21.78
CA ASN A 667 -17.31 -29.04 -22.83
C ASN A 667 -16.26 -29.80 -23.64
N ARG A 668 -15.08 -29.23 -23.92
CA ARG A 668 -13.98 -29.99 -24.56
C ARG A 668 -13.48 -31.15 -23.69
N GLN A 669 -13.36 -30.94 -22.38
CA GLN A 669 -12.93 -31.99 -21.44
C GLN A 669 -13.98 -33.10 -21.30
N VAL A 670 -15.26 -32.75 -21.17
CA VAL A 670 -16.36 -33.73 -21.12
C VAL A 670 -16.45 -34.54 -22.41
N ASN A 671 -16.30 -33.90 -23.58
CA ASN A 671 -16.32 -34.63 -24.86
C ASN A 671 -15.17 -35.62 -25.01
N ALA A 672 -14.03 -35.42 -24.34
CA ALA A 672 -12.95 -36.41 -24.30
C ALA A 672 -13.33 -37.68 -23.52
N GLN A 673 -14.35 -37.60 -22.65
CA GLN A 673 -14.89 -38.70 -21.85
C GLN A 673 -16.25 -39.21 -22.38
N ARG A 674 -16.65 -38.82 -23.60
CA ARG A 674 -17.99 -39.10 -24.13
C ARG A 674 -18.34 -40.58 -24.15
N ASP A 675 -17.36 -41.45 -24.40
CA ASP A 675 -17.58 -42.89 -24.53
C ASP A 675 -17.85 -43.60 -23.18
N SER A 676 -17.50 -42.97 -22.06
CA SER A 676 -17.72 -43.52 -20.71
C SER A 676 -19.01 -43.02 -20.04
N LEU A 677 -19.80 -42.21 -20.76
CA LEU A 677 -20.97 -41.51 -20.23
C LEU A 677 -22.27 -41.98 -20.88
N SER A 678 -23.38 -41.93 -20.14
CA SER A 678 -24.69 -42.28 -20.70
C SER A 678 -25.22 -41.20 -21.67
N VAL A 679 -25.93 -41.65 -22.72
CA VAL A 679 -26.47 -40.79 -23.77
C VAL A 679 -27.41 -39.72 -23.22
N ASP A 680 -28.22 -40.06 -22.22
CA ASP A 680 -29.18 -39.14 -21.61
C ASP A 680 -28.48 -38.01 -20.83
N VAL A 681 -27.42 -38.34 -20.08
CA VAL A 681 -26.65 -37.36 -19.30
C VAL A 681 -25.82 -36.46 -20.23
N ILE A 682 -25.24 -36.99 -21.31
CA ILE A 682 -24.60 -36.17 -22.35
C ILE A 682 -25.61 -35.21 -22.99
N GLY A 683 -26.80 -35.70 -23.35
CA GLY A 683 -27.84 -34.86 -23.92
C GLY A 683 -28.30 -33.74 -22.97
N PHE A 684 -28.31 -34.00 -21.66
CA PHE A 684 -28.55 -32.96 -20.64
C PHE A 684 -27.41 -31.95 -20.58
N TRP A 685 -26.16 -32.40 -20.52
CA TRP A 685 -24.97 -31.56 -20.55
C TRP A 685 -24.94 -30.62 -21.77
N GLU A 686 -25.19 -31.15 -22.97
CA GLU A 686 -25.21 -30.36 -24.21
C GLU A 686 -26.26 -29.24 -24.16
N ARG A 687 -27.42 -29.47 -23.52
CA ARG A 687 -28.44 -28.43 -23.30
C ARG A 687 -27.97 -27.36 -22.32
N VAL A 688 -27.27 -27.75 -21.24
CA VAL A 688 -26.73 -26.81 -20.25
C VAL A 688 -25.66 -25.91 -20.87
N VAL A 689 -24.71 -26.49 -21.61
CA VAL A 689 -23.69 -25.73 -22.36
C VAL A 689 -24.35 -24.82 -23.39
N GLY A 690 -25.37 -25.30 -24.11
CA GLY A 690 -26.13 -24.50 -25.07
C GLY A 690 -26.75 -23.24 -24.45
N ARG A 691 -27.27 -23.34 -23.22
CA ARG A 691 -27.82 -22.19 -22.48
C ARG A 691 -26.75 -21.21 -22.02
N CYS A 692 -25.55 -21.67 -21.70
CA CYS A 692 -24.45 -20.77 -21.35
C CYS A 692 -23.91 -20.00 -22.57
N ARG A 693 -24.12 -20.54 -23.78
CA ARG A 693 -23.73 -19.94 -25.07
C ARG A 693 -24.71 -18.94 -25.64
N SER A 694 -25.99 -19.04 -25.26
CA SER A 694 -27.06 -18.12 -25.63
C SER A 694 -27.09 -16.91 -24.71
#